data_AF-A0A973AUP6-F1
#
_entry.id   AF-A0A973AUP6-F1
#
_cell.length_a   1.000
_cell.length_b   1.000
_cell.length_c   1.000
_cell.angle_alpha   90.00
_cell.angle_beta   90.00
_cell.angle_gamma   90.00
#
_symmetry.space_group_name_H-M   'P 1'
#
loop_
_entity.id
_entity.type
_entity.pdbx_description
1 polymer ?
#
loop_
_entity_poly.entity_id
_entity_poly.type
_entity_poly.pdbx_seq_one_letter_code
_entity_poly.pdbx_strand_id
1 'polypeptide(L)'
;MTASIHAKGIVPRTGLRRYQFTIKNADLLDHVQITPEMLADADEWYIVVSLARELGKLIHIRPTEPHRSGAEARRHVGQFLQVPPSVLQVKEFVVVALRGKSSLDMEIEVDTDHPTLISVAERHMAAKNKAAAAGVPVLLDIDAFVIDPETKGVLSSRVDARLMLSPMQAMRLFPGYVALDFGNTSTTLACSETNQPEFDVIQADALEMRTDHPVPVLTALRISGIKPGATPADFTVYDSRIGQGAMEGLEDEWLVLGAKRLLSDRRQADPESQSNVVILNNTSYDVPSEDPAEVFIGRMLQGFFYHRQAIPEPIVVTCPTTFSDAEVNRLRRTVARALHRVSGKSAASFSPGLIDVRVPVVIDEASAAAFYFVYRDFISGPGRMPAFRYLYPEGMHMLLYDCGGGTTDLSLVRLEAADDEHLKISVLGRAGHRTFGGDFITEQVFRLLKMKLAALRGEIPPPPAPAKLREFLDTNRSTIDRAIPTTYDVRQIQNQAAIARRKTALDLWQLAEKLKVRLSVAGVQEVTPQGDEEQDLLNQVLKAMPPKPAMNPKESSSPLGPVEEIANIKLQRREVDALIDPEILRTIEYANDLCETCLVGQPAEPGPSQEGRSKAGREVPEVHWVYLVGNASRYPRIREMLLENGQGLRVRYLKDRLARVSPEDFKNSVAKGAIVAMKLRTMA
;
A
#
# COMPACT_ATOMS: atom_id res chain seq x y z
N MET A 1 -27.10 36.53 -5.54
CA MET A 1 -27.88 35.35 -6.02
C MET A 1 -27.47 34.14 -5.20
N THR A 2 -28.34 33.12 -5.04
CA THR A 2 -27.99 31.91 -4.26
C THR A 2 -27.82 30.73 -5.21
N ALA A 3 -26.58 30.26 -5.39
CA ALA A 3 -26.33 28.96 -6.01
C ALA A 3 -26.39 27.90 -4.89
N SER A 4 -27.11 26.80 -5.09
CA SER A 4 -27.17 25.73 -4.08
C SER A 4 -26.46 24.48 -4.60
N ILE A 5 -25.46 24.04 -3.84
CA ILE A 5 -24.67 22.83 -4.13
C ILE A 5 -25.24 21.73 -3.24
N HIS A 6 -26.03 20.86 -3.84
CA HIS A 6 -26.59 19.71 -3.14
C HIS A 6 -25.63 18.52 -3.29
N ALA A 7 -24.95 18.15 -2.20
CA ALA A 7 -24.40 16.80 -2.10
C ALA A 7 -25.60 15.84 -1.99
N LYS A 8 -26.02 15.24 -3.10
CA LYS A 8 -27.15 14.31 -3.13
C LYS A 8 -26.73 12.98 -2.52
N GLY A 9 -27.43 12.52 -1.49
CA GLY A 9 -27.23 11.19 -0.86
C GLY A 9 -26.97 11.26 0.65
N ILE A 10 -26.89 10.09 1.31
CA ILE A 10 -26.41 9.99 2.69
C ILE A 10 -24.92 10.37 2.68
N VAL A 11 -24.53 11.30 3.55
CA VAL A 11 -23.12 11.69 3.74
C VAL A 11 -22.59 10.96 4.98
N PRO A 12 -21.92 9.81 4.83
CA PRO A 12 -21.36 9.10 5.96
C PRO A 12 -20.16 9.87 6.50
N ARG A 13 -20.06 9.93 7.83
CA ARG A 13 -18.92 10.50 8.57
C ARG A 13 -17.70 9.61 8.48
N THR A 14 -16.81 9.87 7.52
CA THR A 14 -15.74 8.94 7.11
C THR A 14 -14.37 9.60 6.92
N GLY A 15 -14.21 10.84 7.37
CA GLY A 15 -13.13 11.74 6.98
C GLY A 15 -13.41 12.45 5.65
N LEU A 16 -12.45 12.44 4.74
CA LEU A 16 -12.47 13.23 3.50
C LEU A 16 -13.48 12.69 2.48
N ARG A 17 -14.32 13.58 1.94
CA ARG A 17 -15.31 13.32 0.90
C ARG A 17 -15.15 14.29 -0.25
N ARG A 18 -15.19 13.79 -1.48
CA ARG A 18 -15.10 14.63 -2.67
C ARG A 18 -16.45 14.77 -3.35
N TYR A 19 -16.78 16.00 -3.74
CA TYR A 19 -18.01 16.35 -4.43
C TYR A 19 -17.65 17.17 -5.65
N GLN A 20 -18.11 16.76 -6.83
CA GLN A 20 -18.02 17.59 -8.02
C GLN A 20 -19.24 18.51 -8.10
N PHE A 21 -19.01 19.76 -8.48
CA PHE A 21 -20.07 20.72 -8.77
C PHE A 21 -19.59 21.73 -9.80
N THR A 22 -20.55 22.32 -10.50
CA THR A 22 -20.31 23.28 -11.57
C THR A 22 -20.91 24.61 -11.16
N ILE A 23 -20.13 25.69 -11.16
CA ILE A 23 -20.67 27.05 -11.18
C ILE A 23 -20.88 27.41 -12.65
N LYS A 24 -22.14 27.56 -13.07
CA LYS A 24 -22.45 27.97 -14.44
C LYS A 24 -22.28 29.48 -14.56
N ASN A 25 -21.92 29.99 -15.75
CA ASN A 25 -21.83 31.44 -15.95
C ASN A 25 -23.14 32.14 -15.60
N ALA A 26 -24.29 31.53 -15.91
CA ALA A 26 -25.60 32.07 -15.55
C ALA A 26 -25.78 32.28 -14.03
N ASP A 27 -25.07 31.53 -13.17
CA ASP A 27 -25.11 31.70 -11.72
C ASP A 27 -24.29 32.92 -11.25
N LEU A 28 -23.40 33.44 -12.11
CA LEU A 28 -22.54 34.61 -11.88
C LEU A 28 -23.14 35.92 -12.45
N LEU A 29 -24.12 35.83 -13.35
CA LEU A 29 -24.72 36.99 -14.03
C LEU A 29 -25.68 37.74 -13.09
N ASP A 30 -25.33 38.95 -12.65
CA ASP A 30 -26.25 39.80 -11.88
C ASP A 30 -27.11 40.71 -12.78
N HIS A 31 -26.90 40.65 -14.10
CA HIS A 31 -27.57 41.46 -15.12
C HIS A 31 -27.44 42.97 -14.92
N VAL A 32 -26.56 43.41 -14.01
CA VAL A 32 -26.34 44.83 -13.68
C VAL A 32 -24.87 45.20 -13.91
N GLN A 33 -23.95 44.41 -13.37
CA GLN A 33 -22.51 44.63 -13.46
C GLN A 33 -21.82 43.53 -14.28
N ILE A 34 -22.27 42.27 -14.16
CA ILE A 34 -21.90 41.19 -15.09
C ILE A 34 -23.09 40.90 -15.99
N THR A 35 -22.91 41.20 -17.28
CA THR A 35 -23.83 40.79 -18.33
C THR A 35 -23.22 39.64 -19.16
N PRO A 36 -24.05 38.84 -19.87
CA PRO A 36 -23.54 37.84 -20.80
C PRO A 36 -22.55 38.42 -21.82
N GLU A 37 -22.81 39.63 -22.31
CA GLU A 37 -21.99 40.32 -23.30
C GLU A 37 -20.60 40.64 -22.73
N MET A 38 -20.53 41.15 -21.49
CA MET A 38 -19.25 41.43 -20.84
C MET A 38 -18.38 40.18 -20.66
N LEU A 39 -18.98 39.04 -20.30
CA LEU A 39 -18.25 37.76 -20.21
C LEU A 39 -17.86 37.20 -21.58
N ALA A 40 -18.62 37.52 -22.64
CA ALA A 40 -18.34 37.08 -24.00
C ALA A 40 -17.23 37.92 -24.66
N ASP A 41 -17.16 39.21 -24.33
CA ASP A 41 -16.20 40.16 -24.89
C ASP A 41 -14.85 40.18 -24.16
N ALA A 42 -14.77 39.65 -22.93
CA ALA A 42 -13.54 39.59 -22.15
C ALA A 42 -12.61 38.44 -22.61
N ASP A 43 -11.38 38.78 -23.03
CA ASP A 43 -10.34 37.82 -23.42
C ASP A 43 -9.93 36.89 -22.26
N GLU A 44 -9.90 37.43 -21.03
CA GLU A 44 -9.61 36.69 -19.81
C GLU A 44 -10.32 37.35 -18.62
N TRP A 45 -10.83 36.55 -17.70
CA TRP A 45 -11.36 37.03 -16.42
C TRP A 45 -11.07 36.03 -15.31
N TYR A 46 -11.04 36.49 -14.06
CA TYR A 46 -10.68 35.64 -12.92
C TYR A 46 -11.89 35.41 -12.02
N ILE A 47 -12.20 34.14 -11.71
CA ILE A 47 -13.10 33.78 -10.61
C ILE A 47 -12.27 33.66 -9.34
N VAL A 48 -12.63 34.42 -8.33
CA VAL A 48 -12.11 34.26 -6.98
C VAL A 48 -13.16 33.59 -6.12
N VAL A 49 -12.84 32.40 -5.62
CA VAL A 49 -13.62 31.64 -4.67
C VAL A 49 -13.01 31.86 -3.28
N SER A 50 -13.79 32.33 -2.31
CA SER A 50 -13.32 32.56 -0.95
C SER A 50 -14.14 31.83 0.10
N LEU A 51 -13.44 31.33 1.12
CA LEU A 51 -13.99 30.60 2.27
C LEU A 51 -13.52 31.26 3.56
N ALA A 52 -14.35 31.27 4.61
CA ALA A 52 -13.86 31.61 5.95
C ALA A 52 -12.69 30.67 6.33
N ARG A 53 -11.64 31.19 6.96
CA ARG A 53 -10.44 30.40 7.28
C ARG A 53 -10.74 29.13 8.09
N GLU A 54 -11.70 29.19 9.01
CA GLU A 54 -12.15 28.02 9.77
C GLU A 54 -12.79 26.95 8.90
N LEU A 55 -13.48 27.35 7.82
CA LEU A 55 -14.01 26.42 6.81
C LEU A 55 -12.90 25.90 5.90
N GLY A 56 -11.93 26.74 5.54
CA GLY A 56 -10.75 26.32 4.77
C GLY A 56 -9.89 25.25 5.45
N LYS A 57 -10.08 25.01 6.76
CA LYS A 57 -9.46 23.89 7.49
C LYS A 57 -10.13 22.54 7.21
N LEU A 58 -11.41 22.52 6.85
CA LEU A 58 -12.19 21.30 6.61
C LEU A 58 -12.66 21.16 5.16
N ILE A 59 -12.56 22.21 4.35
CA ILE A 59 -12.93 22.22 2.94
C ILE A 59 -11.75 22.63 2.08
N HIS A 60 -11.46 21.81 1.08
CA HIS A 60 -10.51 22.11 0.04
C HIS A 60 -11.22 22.18 -1.31
N ILE A 61 -11.15 23.33 -1.97
CA ILE A 61 -11.73 23.53 -3.30
C ILE A 61 -10.62 23.34 -4.34
N ARG A 62 -10.85 22.45 -5.31
CA ARG A 62 -9.95 22.12 -6.41
C ARG A 62 -10.66 22.37 -7.74
N PRO A 63 -10.45 23.53 -8.36
CA PRO A 63 -10.86 23.79 -9.73
C PRO A 63 -10.23 22.80 -10.69
N THR A 64 -11.01 22.38 -11.70
CA THR A 64 -10.50 21.56 -12.83
C THR A 64 -9.54 22.32 -13.72
N GLU A 65 -9.66 23.65 -13.74
CA GLU A 65 -8.78 24.57 -14.45
C GLU A 65 -7.51 24.91 -13.64
N PRO A 66 -6.42 25.34 -14.30
CA PRO A 66 -5.25 25.90 -13.62
C PRO A 66 -5.66 27.02 -12.66
N HIS A 67 -5.22 26.90 -11.40
CA HIS A 67 -5.64 27.81 -10.34
C HIS A 67 -4.51 28.13 -9.38
N ARG A 68 -4.67 29.23 -8.65
CA ARG A 68 -3.82 29.63 -7.53
C ARG A 68 -4.58 29.39 -6.23
N SER A 69 -3.89 28.95 -5.18
CA SER A 69 -4.49 28.72 -3.86
C SER A 69 -3.61 29.30 -2.74
N GLY A 70 -4.16 29.36 -1.52
CA GLY A 70 -3.43 29.73 -0.31
C GLY A 70 -2.73 31.10 -0.39
N ALA A 71 -1.42 31.13 -0.11
CA ALA A 71 -0.65 32.38 -0.07
C ALA A 71 -0.47 33.05 -1.44
N GLU A 72 -0.45 32.26 -2.52
CA GLU A 72 -0.36 32.79 -3.88
C GLU A 72 -1.68 33.44 -4.30
N ALA A 73 -2.80 32.75 -4.06
CA ALA A 73 -4.14 33.32 -4.25
C ALA A 73 -4.31 34.62 -3.47
N ARG A 74 -3.94 34.65 -2.18
CA ARG A 74 -4.01 35.86 -1.35
C ARG A 74 -3.20 37.03 -1.91
N ARG A 75 -1.97 36.78 -2.40
CA ARG A 75 -1.16 37.82 -3.04
C ARG A 75 -1.83 38.35 -4.30
N HIS A 76 -2.39 37.45 -5.10
CA HIS A 76 -3.05 37.83 -6.34
C HIS A 76 -4.33 38.63 -6.09
N VAL A 77 -5.20 38.18 -5.18
CA VAL A 77 -6.40 38.91 -4.75
C VAL A 77 -6.04 40.26 -4.13
N GLY A 78 -5.00 40.33 -3.29
CA GLY A 78 -4.54 41.58 -2.67
C GLY A 78 -4.06 42.62 -3.69
N GLN A 79 -3.43 42.19 -4.78
CA GLN A 79 -3.03 43.07 -5.87
C GLN A 79 -4.24 43.70 -6.58
N PHE A 80 -5.31 42.93 -6.79
CA PHE A 80 -6.53 43.42 -7.44
C PHE A 80 -7.33 44.34 -6.53
N LEU A 81 -7.57 43.92 -5.28
CA LEU A 81 -8.35 44.67 -4.30
C LEU A 81 -7.60 45.86 -3.70
N GLN A 82 -6.33 46.04 -4.03
CA GLN A 82 -5.44 47.06 -3.45
C GLN A 82 -5.39 47.00 -1.91
N VAL A 83 -5.54 45.80 -1.33
CA VAL A 83 -5.46 45.57 0.11
C VAL A 83 -4.20 44.75 0.46
N PRO A 84 -3.53 45.05 1.59
CA PRO A 84 -2.42 44.24 2.05
C PRO A 84 -2.83 42.77 2.26
N PRO A 85 -1.98 41.78 1.91
CA PRO A 85 -2.29 40.36 2.14
C PRO A 85 -2.62 40.00 3.59
N SER A 86 -2.17 40.80 4.57
CA SER A 86 -2.51 40.66 5.99
C SER A 86 -4.02 40.80 6.26
N VAL A 87 -4.72 41.67 5.52
CA VAL A 87 -6.17 41.87 5.63
C VAL A 87 -6.95 40.66 5.13
N LEU A 88 -6.37 39.91 4.19
CA LEU A 88 -6.96 38.71 3.58
C LEU A 88 -6.72 37.44 4.42
N GLN A 89 -5.98 37.49 5.53
CA GLN A 89 -5.66 36.29 6.33
C GLN A 89 -6.87 35.64 7.03
N VAL A 90 -8.03 36.30 7.05
CA VAL A 90 -9.28 35.77 7.63
C VAL A 90 -10.00 34.78 6.71
N LYS A 91 -9.61 34.69 5.44
CA LYS A 91 -10.21 33.82 4.44
C LYS A 91 -9.16 32.96 3.72
N GLU A 92 -9.57 31.78 3.29
CA GLU A 92 -8.87 31.00 2.27
C GLU A 92 -9.41 31.39 0.89
N PHE A 93 -8.52 31.48 -0.09
CA PHE A 93 -8.85 31.90 -1.45
C PHE A 93 -8.37 30.88 -2.47
N VAL A 94 -9.18 30.66 -3.49
CA VAL A 94 -8.84 29.93 -4.71
C VAL A 94 -9.15 30.86 -5.88
N VAL A 95 -8.17 31.11 -6.75
CA VAL A 95 -8.31 32.00 -7.91
C VAL A 95 -8.15 31.19 -9.18
N VAL A 96 -9.12 31.29 -10.08
CA VAL A 96 -9.15 30.56 -11.35
C VAL A 96 -9.23 31.55 -12.49
N ALA A 97 -8.34 31.42 -13.47
CA ALA A 97 -8.44 32.17 -14.72
C ALA A 97 -9.39 31.43 -15.67
N LEU A 98 -10.36 32.13 -16.24
CA LEU A 98 -11.26 31.60 -17.25
C LEU A 98 -11.08 32.36 -18.57
N ARG A 99 -11.04 31.60 -19.66
CA ARG A 99 -10.93 32.10 -21.04
C ARG A 99 -12.01 31.45 -21.89
N GLY A 100 -13.01 32.21 -22.33
CA GLY A 100 -14.07 31.74 -23.23
C GLY A 100 -14.90 30.53 -22.75
N LYS A 101 -14.77 30.12 -21.48
CA LYS A 101 -15.52 28.98 -20.90
C LYS A 101 -16.83 29.46 -20.27
N SER A 102 -17.86 28.64 -20.41
CA SER A 102 -19.23 28.94 -19.97
C SER A 102 -19.57 28.45 -18.55
N SER A 103 -18.63 27.75 -17.91
CA SER A 103 -18.77 27.22 -16.56
C SER A 103 -17.43 26.89 -15.92
N LEU A 104 -17.40 26.84 -14.59
CA LEU A 104 -16.28 26.37 -13.79
C LEU A 104 -16.67 25.08 -13.06
N ASP A 105 -16.07 23.96 -13.47
CA ASP A 105 -16.16 22.71 -12.73
C ASP A 105 -15.15 22.71 -11.58
N MET A 106 -15.63 22.38 -10.39
CA MET A 106 -14.83 22.30 -9.17
C MET A 106 -15.10 20.99 -8.43
N GLU A 107 -14.06 20.53 -7.76
CA GLU A 107 -14.12 19.46 -6.80
C GLU A 107 -14.00 20.06 -5.38
N ILE A 108 -14.95 19.78 -4.50
CA ILE A 108 -14.87 20.10 -3.07
C ILE A 108 -14.48 18.83 -2.33
N GLU A 109 -13.36 18.85 -1.64
CA GLU A 109 -13.01 17.87 -0.63
C GLU A 109 -13.44 18.39 0.74
N VAL A 110 -14.25 17.64 1.48
CA VAL A 110 -14.79 17.99 2.80
C VAL A 110 -14.38 16.93 3.81
N ASP A 111 -13.71 17.34 4.88
CA ASP A 111 -13.50 16.48 6.05
C ASP A 111 -14.79 16.41 6.88
N THR A 112 -15.53 15.33 6.68
CA THR A 112 -16.80 15.07 7.36
C THR A 112 -16.66 14.71 8.83
N ASP A 113 -15.44 14.44 9.30
CA ASP A 113 -15.14 14.17 10.71
C ASP A 113 -14.43 15.33 11.42
N HIS A 114 -14.31 16.48 10.76
CA HIS A 114 -13.72 17.65 11.40
C HIS A 114 -14.56 18.06 12.65
N PRO A 115 -13.94 18.25 13.83
CA PRO A 115 -14.66 18.57 15.08
C PRO A 115 -15.58 19.80 14.95
N THR A 116 -15.16 20.82 14.20
CA THR A 116 -15.99 21.99 13.90
C THR A 116 -17.28 21.59 13.18
N LEU A 117 -17.21 20.73 12.17
CA LEU A 117 -18.37 20.29 11.39
C LEU A 117 -19.34 19.49 12.27
N ILE A 118 -18.79 18.58 13.09
CA ILE A 118 -19.54 17.77 14.04
C ILE A 118 -20.25 18.67 15.06
N SER A 119 -19.55 19.62 15.68
CA SER A 119 -20.13 20.53 16.67
C SER A 119 -21.22 21.43 16.08
N VAL A 120 -21.10 21.82 14.81
CA VAL A 120 -22.14 22.56 14.08
C VAL A 120 -23.35 21.66 13.86
N ALA A 121 -23.15 20.45 13.36
CA ALA A 121 -24.22 19.47 13.16
C ALA A 121 -24.96 19.15 14.46
N GLU A 122 -24.24 18.91 15.56
CA GLU A 122 -24.79 18.63 16.89
C GLU A 122 -25.58 19.81 17.46
N ARG A 123 -25.05 21.04 17.38
CA ARG A 123 -25.76 22.25 17.84
C ARG A 123 -27.07 22.45 17.09
N HIS A 124 -27.06 22.24 15.78
CA HIS A 124 -28.28 22.35 14.97
C HIS A 124 -29.26 21.20 15.25
N MET A 125 -28.80 19.98 15.53
CA MET A 125 -29.66 18.88 15.98
C MET A 125 -30.33 19.21 17.32
N ALA A 126 -29.58 19.77 18.27
CA ALA A 126 -30.12 20.19 19.57
C ALA A 126 -31.14 21.33 19.45
N ALA A 127 -30.93 22.27 18.53
CA ALA A 127 -31.81 23.43 18.32
C ALA A 127 -33.18 23.07 17.71
N LYS A 128 -33.32 21.95 16.99
CA LYS A 128 -34.52 21.62 16.21
C LYS A 128 -35.54 20.69 16.90
N ASN A 129 -35.43 20.43 18.21
CA ASN A 129 -36.40 19.72 19.07
C ASN A 129 -37.48 18.88 18.33
N LYS A 130 -37.13 17.61 18.05
CA LYS A 130 -37.90 16.48 17.46
C LYS A 130 -37.51 16.09 16.02
N ALA A 131 -37.14 14.80 15.88
CA ALA A 131 -37.27 13.94 14.70
C ALA A 131 -36.70 14.39 13.34
N ALA A 132 -35.91 15.45 13.24
CA ALA A 132 -35.03 15.68 12.10
C ALA A 132 -33.84 14.70 12.18
N ALA A 133 -34.11 13.43 11.88
CA ALA A 133 -33.10 12.40 11.72
C ALA A 133 -32.15 12.83 10.59
N ALA A 134 -30.93 13.22 10.99
CA ALA A 134 -29.75 13.41 10.16
C ALA A 134 -29.86 14.47 9.04
N GLY A 135 -28.88 15.37 8.96
CA GLY A 135 -28.76 16.28 7.81
C GLY A 135 -29.12 17.73 8.00
N VAL A 136 -28.58 18.31 9.05
CA VAL A 136 -28.44 19.76 9.12
C VAL A 136 -27.63 20.22 7.92
N PRO A 137 -28.16 21.09 7.04
CA PRO A 137 -27.39 21.70 5.97
C PRO A 137 -26.27 22.53 6.61
N VAL A 138 -25.02 22.13 6.40
CA VAL A 138 -23.88 22.95 6.80
C VAL A 138 -23.71 24.02 5.74
N LEU A 139 -24.31 25.18 5.97
CA LEU A 139 -24.17 26.34 5.09
C LEU A 139 -22.72 26.80 5.09
N LEU A 140 -22.05 26.56 3.98
CA LEU A 140 -20.76 27.15 3.68
C LEU A 140 -21.06 28.33 2.77
N ASP A 141 -20.78 29.56 3.20
CA ASP A 141 -20.84 30.71 2.30
C ASP A 141 -19.56 30.69 1.47
N ILE A 142 -19.68 30.23 0.22
CA ILE A 142 -18.62 30.32 -0.76
C ILE A 142 -18.84 31.63 -1.50
N ASP A 143 -18.00 32.64 -1.27
CA ASP A 143 -18.09 33.88 -2.03
C ASP A 143 -17.34 33.69 -3.35
N ALA A 144 -18.07 33.67 -4.46
CA ALA A 144 -17.48 33.78 -5.79
C ALA A 144 -17.67 35.20 -6.33
N PHE A 145 -16.61 35.81 -6.86
CA PHE A 145 -16.66 37.09 -7.55
C PHE A 145 -15.71 37.11 -8.75
N VAL A 146 -16.05 37.94 -9.74
CA VAL A 146 -15.26 38.08 -10.98
C VAL A 146 -14.40 39.34 -10.91
N ILE A 147 -13.17 39.21 -11.40
CA ILE A 147 -12.23 40.33 -11.53
C ILE A 147 -11.89 40.52 -13.00
N ASP A 148 -11.95 41.78 -13.43
CA ASP A 148 -11.42 42.24 -14.70
C ASP A 148 -9.89 42.40 -14.61
N PRO A 149 -9.09 41.74 -15.45
CA PRO A 149 -7.65 41.99 -15.47
C PRO A 149 -7.29 43.40 -15.95
N GLU A 150 -8.07 44.01 -16.84
CA GLU A 150 -7.75 45.30 -17.46
C GLU A 150 -8.07 46.46 -16.52
N THR A 151 -9.31 46.51 -16.04
CA THR A 151 -9.75 47.59 -15.13
C THR A 151 -9.28 47.35 -13.70
N LYS A 152 -8.83 46.14 -13.37
CA LYS A 152 -8.51 45.67 -12.00
C LYS A 152 -9.66 45.89 -11.00
N GLY A 153 -10.86 46.14 -11.51
CA GLY A 153 -12.08 46.29 -10.74
C GLY A 153 -12.66 44.92 -10.39
N VAL A 154 -13.25 44.81 -9.20
CA VAL A 154 -14.18 43.71 -8.91
C VAL A 154 -15.46 44.00 -9.69
N LEU A 155 -15.79 43.14 -10.65
CA LEU A 155 -16.87 43.37 -11.59
C LEU A 155 -18.26 42.95 -11.09
N SER A 156 -18.42 42.22 -9.97
CA SER A 156 -19.78 41.82 -9.49
C SER A 156 -19.92 41.19 -8.11
N SER A 157 -21.22 41.14 -7.76
CA SER A 157 -21.97 40.47 -6.71
C SER A 157 -21.44 39.14 -6.15
N ARG A 158 -21.60 39.04 -4.84
CA ARG A 158 -21.43 37.83 -4.04
C ARG A 158 -22.44 36.75 -4.49
N VAL A 159 -21.94 35.67 -5.08
CA VAL A 159 -22.73 34.43 -5.21
C VAL A 159 -22.62 33.68 -3.90
N ASP A 160 -23.72 33.53 -3.16
CA ASP A 160 -23.74 32.69 -1.95
C ASP A 160 -23.90 31.24 -2.40
N ALA A 161 -22.80 30.53 -2.65
CA ALA A 161 -22.87 29.10 -2.98
C ALA A 161 -22.99 28.29 -1.69
N ARG A 162 -24.10 27.58 -1.47
CA ARG A 162 -24.35 26.80 -0.24
C ARG A 162 -24.10 25.32 -0.44
N LEU A 163 -23.13 24.73 0.27
CA LEU A 163 -23.02 23.28 0.36
C LEU A 163 -24.07 22.73 1.32
N MET A 164 -24.76 21.65 0.97
CA MET A 164 -25.68 20.96 1.87
C MET A 164 -25.24 19.52 2.09
N LEU A 165 -24.71 19.21 3.28
CA LEU A 165 -24.36 17.85 3.71
C LEU A 165 -25.54 17.24 4.48
N SER A 166 -26.41 16.49 3.81
CA SER A 166 -27.67 16.02 4.43
C SER A 166 -28.20 14.75 3.78
N PRO A 167 -28.44 13.64 4.53
CA PRO A 167 -28.17 13.43 5.97
C PRO A 167 -26.71 13.09 6.30
N MET A 168 -26.10 13.78 7.28
CA MET A 168 -24.88 13.30 7.93
C MET A 168 -25.23 12.19 8.91
N GLN A 169 -24.78 10.96 8.63
CA GLN A 169 -24.99 9.80 9.50
C GLN A 169 -23.66 9.26 10.00
N ALA A 170 -23.65 8.73 11.22
CA ALA A 170 -22.55 7.88 11.66
C ALA A 170 -22.43 6.68 10.71
N MET A 171 -21.21 6.29 10.35
CA MET A 171 -21.02 5.08 9.58
C MET A 171 -21.60 3.87 10.30
N ARG A 172 -22.24 3.00 9.54
CA ARG A 172 -22.65 1.68 10.03
C ARG A 172 -21.47 0.72 9.96
N LEU A 173 -21.57 -0.36 10.73
CA LEU A 173 -20.66 -1.50 10.54
C LEU A 173 -20.87 -2.09 9.15
N PHE A 174 -19.78 -2.52 8.52
CA PHE A 174 -19.82 -3.22 7.25
C PHE A 174 -20.57 -4.56 7.45
N PRO A 175 -21.61 -4.87 6.64
CA PRO A 175 -22.44 -6.07 6.82
C PRO A 175 -21.74 -7.32 6.25
N GLY A 176 -20.52 -7.58 6.73
CA GLY A 176 -19.67 -8.65 6.22
C GLY A 176 -18.34 -8.71 6.93
N TYR A 177 -17.34 -9.19 6.21
CA TYR A 177 -16.01 -9.44 6.72
C TYR A 177 -14.99 -8.62 5.96
N VAL A 178 -14.01 -8.12 6.68
CA VAL A 178 -12.89 -7.37 6.11
C VAL A 178 -11.59 -7.99 6.56
N ALA A 179 -10.65 -8.16 5.64
CA ALA A 179 -9.33 -8.67 5.94
C ALA A 179 -8.23 -7.74 5.43
N LEU A 180 -7.22 -7.56 6.27
CA LEU A 180 -6.01 -6.80 5.98
C LEU A 180 -4.82 -7.77 5.88
N ASP A 181 -4.31 -7.92 4.67
CA ASP A 181 -3.00 -8.52 4.43
C ASP A 181 -1.93 -7.44 4.44
N PHE A 182 -1.35 -7.19 5.62
CA PHE A 182 -0.33 -6.16 5.81
C PHE A 182 1.06 -6.69 5.45
N GLY A 183 1.42 -6.65 4.17
CA GLY A 183 2.71 -7.15 3.67
C GLY A 183 3.85 -6.13 3.73
N ASN A 184 5.09 -6.62 3.61
CA ASN A 184 6.31 -5.78 3.62
C ASN A 184 6.44 -4.89 2.38
N THR A 185 6.08 -5.42 1.20
CA THR A 185 6.22 -4.70 -0.07
C THR A 185 4.88 -4.16 -0.55
N SER A 186 3.81 -4.93 -0.37
CA SER A 186 2.45 -4.55 -0.77
C SER A 186 1.48 -4.99 0.31
N THR A 187 0.39 -4.25 0.47
CA THR A 187 -0.69 -4.49 1.43
C THR A 187 -2.00 -4.62 0.68
N THR A 188 -2.75 -5.68 0.96
CA THR A 188 -4.06 -5.92 0.35
C THR A 188 -5.15 -5.74 1.39
N LEU A 189 -6.16 -4.93 1.09
CA LEU A 189 -7.38 -4.84 1.89
C LEU A 189 -8.52 -5.46 1.08
N ALA A 190 -9.17 -6.48 1.62
CA ALA A 190 -10.27 -7.17 0.95
C ALA A 190 -11.52 -7.19 1.84
N CYS A 191 -12.70 -7.29 1.21
CA CYS A 191 -13.94 -7.51 1.91
C CYS A 191 -14.88 -8.45 1.17
N SER A 192 -15.85 -9.00 1.90
CA SER A 192 -16.95 -9.78 1.35
C SER A 192 -18.16 -9.63 2.26
N GLU A 193 -19.33 -9.33 1.70
CA GLU A 193 -20.58 -9.33 2.45
C GLU A 193 -20.91 -10.76 2.93
N THR A 194 -21.64 -10.88 4.04
CA THR A 194 -21.88 -12.18 4.69
C THR A 194 -22.46 -13.22 3.75
N ASN A 195 -23.38 -12.83 2.88
CA ASN A 195 -24.12 -13.73 1.98
C ASN A 195 -23.58 -13.75 0.55
N GLN A 196 -22.44 -13.11 0.28
CA GLN A 196 -21.86 -13.06 -1.06
C GLN A 196 -20.67 -14.03 -1.17
N PRO A 197 -20.55 -14.78 -2.29
CA PRO A 197 -19.38 -15.63 -2.53
C PRO A 197 -18.18 -14.83 -3.05
N GLU A 198 -18.43 -13.64 -3.58
CA GLU A 198 -17.43 -12.78 -4.20
C GLU A 198 -16.59 -12.04 -3.15
N PHE A 199 -15.35 -11.73 -3.54
CA PHE A 199 -14.41 -10.97 -2.72
C PHE A 199 -14.00 -9.73 -3.49
N ASP A 200 -14.12 -8.59 -2.82
CA ASP A 200 -13.70 -7.32 -3.38
C ASP A 200 -12.37 -6.90 -2.76
N VAL A 201 -11.42 -6.52 -3.61
CA VAL A 201 -10.19 -5.86 -3.18
C VAL A 201 -10.41 -4.35 -3.19
N ILE A 202 -9.87 -3.64 -2.21
CA ILE A 202 -10.06 -2.20 -2.03
C ILE A 202 -8.78 -1.46 -2.40
N GLN A 203 -8.86 -0.58 -3.41
CA GLN A 203 -7.78 0.34 -3.78
C GLN A 203 -7.71 1.50 -2.79
N ALA A 204 -7.02 1.30 -1.66
CA ALA A 204 -7.10 2.24 -0.54
C ALA A 204 -6.22 3.51 -0.66
N ASP A 205 -5.24 3.52 -1.57
CA ASP A 205 -4.35 4.66 -1.81
C ASP A 205 -4.87 5.63 -2.90
N ALA A 206 -5.94 5.27 -3.59
CA ALA A 206 -6.60 6.11 -4.58
C ALA A 206 -8.05 6.41 -4.16
N LEU A 207 -8.40 7.70 -4.13
CA LEU A 207 -9.78 8.14 -3.90
C LEU A 207 -10.62 8.05 -5.17
N GLU A 208 -10.02 8.22 -6.35
CA GLU A 208 -10.69 7.99 -7.61
C GLU A 208 -10.66 6.48 -7.93
N MET A 209 -11.82 5.88 -8.24
CA MET A 209 -11.87 4.55 -8.83
C MET A 209 -11.23 4.61 -10.22
N ARG A 210 -9.93 4.34 -10.29
CA ARG A 210 -9.14 4.46 -11.53
C ARG A 210 -9.07 3.18 -12.35
N THR A 211 -9.49 2.04 -11.79
CA THR A 211 -9.27 0.73 -12.43
C THR A 211 -10.40 -0.24 -12.14
N ASP A 212 -10.86 -0.97 -13.14
CA ASP A 212 -11.81 -2.09 -12.99
C ASP A 212 -11.26 -3.22 -12.11
N HIS A 213 -9.93 -3.27 -11.94
CA HIS A 213 -9.23 -4.28 -11.16
C HIS A 213 -8.36 -3.62 -10.09
N PRO A 214 -8.87 -3.42 -8.86
CA PRO A 214 -8.09 -2.88 -7.76
C PRO A 214 -6.87 -3.79 -7.48
N VAL A 215 -5.72 -3.15 -7.27
CA VAL A 215 -4.43 -3.79 -7.02
C VAL A 215 -4.01 -3.59 -5.56
N PRO A 216 -3.16 -4.48 -5.02
CA PRO A 216 -2.54 -4.26 -3.71
C PRO A 216 -1.80 -2.92 -3.66
N VAL A 217 -1.92 -2.24 -2.52
CA VAL A 217 -1.28 -0.94 -2.28
C VAL A 217 0.19 -1.16 -1.95
N LEU A 218 1.10 -0.40 -2.55
CA LEU A 218 2.52 -0.44 -2.16
C LEU A 218 2.67 -0.08 -0.67
N THR A 219 3.40 -0.87 0.11
CA THR A 219 3.66 -0.60 1.55
C THR A 219 4.74 0.47 1.71
N ALA A 220 4.46 1.65 1.17
CA ALA A 220 5.24 2.86 1.29
C ALA A 220 4.38 3.91 2.02
N LEU A 221 4.96 4.55 3.02
CA LEU A 221 4.37 5.67 3.74
C LEU A 221 5.30 6.85 3.61
N ARG A 222 4.76 8.01 3.26
CA ARG A 222 5.49 9.27 3.29
C ARG A 222 4.81 10.22 4.24
N ILE A 223 5.60 10.78 5.16
CA ILE A 223 5.17 11.76 6.16
C ILE A 223 5.81 13.10 5.79
N SER A 224 4.99 14.10 5.50
CA SER A 224 5.42 15.47 5.17
C SER A 224 5.32 16.43 6.35
N GLY A 225 4.56 16.07 7.38
CA GLY A 225 4.39 16.87 8.59
C GLY A 225 3.99 16.03 9.79
N ILE A 226 4.49 16.42 10.97
CA ILE A 226 4.12 15.83 12.25
C ILE A 226 3.68 16.96 13.17
N LYS A 227 2.47 16.83 13.72
CA LYS A 227 1.89 17.78 14.68
C LYS A 227 1.48 17.03 15.94
N PRO A 228 1.89 17.46 17.13
CA PRO A 228 1.36 16.90 18.37
C PRO A 228 -0.17 16.97 18.39
N GLY A 229 -0.81 16.03 19.07
CA GLY A 229 -2.24 16.09 19.35
C GLY A 229 -2.60 17.39 20.08
N ALA A 230 -3.85 17.86 19.93
CA ALA A 230 -4.31 19.09 20.58
C ALA A 230 -4.18 19.01 22.11
N THR A 231 -4.35 17.80 22.65
CA THR A 231 -4.07 17.45 24.05
C THR A 231 -3.15 16.22 24.12
N PRO A 232 -2.47 15.96 25.26
CA PRO A 232 -1.72 14.73 25.47
C PRO A 232 -2.55 13.43 25.38
N ALA A 233 -3.88 13.55 25.46
CA ALA A 233 -4.81 12.45 25.31
C ALA A 233 -5.13 12.11 23.84
N ASP A 234 -4.76 12.97 22.90
CA ASP A 234 -5.03 12.81 21.48
C ASP A 234 -3.87 12.11 20.76
N PHE A 235 -4.17 11.52 19.60
CA PHE A 235 -3.12 11.00 18.73
C PHE A 235 -2.29 12.13 18.12
N THR A 236 -1.00 11.86 17.91
CA THR A 236 -0.16 12.66 17.01
C THR A 236 -0.76 12.65 15.60
N VAL A 237 -0.82 13.83 14.98
CA VAL A 237 -1.36 14.03 13.64
C VAL A 237 -0.22 13.98 12.63
N TYR A 238 -0.37 13.14 11.61
CA TYR A 238 0.62 12.92 10.55
C TYR A 238 0.06 13.34 9.19
N ASP A 239 0.62 14.40 8.61
CA ASP A 239 0.40 14.76 7.22
C ASP A 239 1.12 13.71 6.37
N SER A 240 0.36 12.85 5.69
CA SER A 240 0.88 11.59 5.16
C SER A 240 0.15 11.09 3.92
N ARG A 241 0.87 10.34 3.08
CA ARG A 241 0.36 9.61 1.93
C ARG A 241 0.93 8.20 1.87
N ILE A 242 0.19 7.28 1.26
CA ILE A 242 0.58 5.86 1.12
C ILE A 242 0.65 5.45 -0.35
N GLY A 243 1.09 4.21 -0.61
CA GLY A 243 1.02 3.62 -1.93
C GLY A 243 2.00 4.25 -2.92
N GLN A 244 1.59 4.32 -4.18
CA GLN A 244 2.42 4.92 -5.23
C GLN A 244 2.70 6.41 -4.95
N GLY A 245 1.71 7.14 -4.44
CA GLY A 245 1.87 8.54 -4.09
C GLY A 245 2.94 8.78 -3.02
N ALA A 246 3.22 7.81 -2.14
CA ALA A 246 4.31 7.91 -1.19
C ALA A 246 5.70 7.87 -1.83
N MET A 247 5.84 7.35 -3.05
CA MET A 247 7.13 7.31 -3.75
C MET A 247 7.50 8.67 -4.32
N GLU A 248 6.50 9.46 -4.72
CA GLU A 248 6.65 10.85 -5.12
C GLU A 248 6.93 11.72 -3.88
N GLY A 249 7.68 12.82 -4.02
CA GLY A 249 7.85 13.80 -2.95
C GLY A 249 9.17 14.54 -2.90
N LEU A 250 9.25 15.48 -1.96
CA LEU A 250 10.44 16.29 -1.69
C LEU A 250 11.43 15.53 -0.81
N GLU A 251 12.69 15.97 -0.81
CA GLU A 251 13.77 15.32 -0.06
C GLU A 251 13.68 15.54 1.46
N ASP A 252 12.98 16.59 1.89
CA ASP A 252 12.75 16.95 3.29
C ASP A 252 11.59 16.18 3.94
N GLU A 253 10.89 15.33 3.19
CA GLU A 253 9.84 14.44 3.67
C GLU A 253 10.39 13.07 4.11
N TRP A 254 9.71 12.43 5.07
CA TRP A 254 10.12 11.13 5.60
C TRP A 254 9.41 9.97 4.88
N LEU A 255 10.14 9.33 3.97
CA LEU A 255 9.74 8.06 3.35
C LEU A 255 10.10 6.85 4.22
N VAL A 256 9.07 6.06 4.56
CA VAL A 256 9.14 4.77 5.25
C VAL A 256 8.69 3.68 4.27
N LEU A 257 9.57 2.72 4.01
CA LEU A 257 9.27 1.54 3.19
C LEU A 257 9.12 0.31 4.09
N GLY A 258 8.12 -0.52 3.83
CA GLY A 258 7.89 -1.76 4.56
C GLY A 258 7.63 -1.56 6.05
N ALA A 259 6.67 -0.70 6.38
CA ALA A 259 6.31 -0.36 7.75
C ALA A 259 5.99 -1.58 8.65
N LYS A 260 5.57 -2.71 8.07
CA LYS A 260 5.40 -3.99 8.79
C LYS A 260 6.69 -4.45 9.49
N ARG A 261 7.86 -4.24 8.89
CA ARG A 261 9.15 -4.63 9.48
C ARG A 261 9.43 -3.94 10.81
N LEU A 262 8.84 -2.76 11.03
CA LEU A 262 8.97 -2.00 12.27
C LEU A 262 8.23 -2.66 13.44
N LEU A 263 7.31 -3.59 13.16
CA LEU A 263 6.59 -4.38 14.16
C LEU A 263 7.32 -5.68 14.52
N SER A 264 8.40 -6.03 13.82
CA SER A 264 9.16 -7.26 14.07
C SER A 264 10.19 -7.11 15.19
N ASP A 265 10.45 -8.19 15.93
CA ASP A 265 11.39 -8.20 17.06
C ASP A 265 12.84 -7.94 16.61
N ARG A 266 13.16 -8.21 15.33
CA ARG A 266 14.50 -7.99 14.76
C ARG A 266 14.98 -6.54 14.87
N ARG A 267 14.07 -5.57 14.77
CA ARG A 267 14.44 -4.16 14.93
C ARG A 267 14.77 -3.83 16.38
N GLN A 268 14.11 -4.47 17.34
CA GLN A 268 14.38 -4.27 18.77
C GLN A 268 15.69 -4.90 19.21
N ALA A 269 16.12 -5.97 18.54
CA ALA A 269 17.39 -6.63 18.80
C ALA A 269 18.62 -5.82 18.37
N ASP A 270 18.44 -4.77 17.54
CA ASP A 270 19.51 -3.85 17.17
C ASP A 270 19.52 -2.64 18.13
N PRO A 271 20.41 -2.62 19.15
CA PRO A 271 20.48 -1.53 20.12
C PRO A 271 20.84 -0.17 19.48
N GLU A 272 21.47 -0.16 18.31
CA GLU A 272 21.75 1.09 17.57
C GLU A 272 20.53 1.61 16.81
N SER A 273 19.53 0.76 16.55
CA SER A 273 18.26 1.10 15.87
C SER A 273 17.22 1.74 16.80
N GLN A 274 17.52 1.88 18.10
CA GLN A 274 16.56 2.35 19.11
C GLN A 274 16.27 3.86 19.07
N SER A 275 16.97 4.65 18.25
CA SER A 275 16.59 6.05 18.10
C SER A 275 15.28 6.15 17.31
N ASN A 276 14.18 6.37 18.03
CA ASN A 276 12.88 6.80 17.49
C ASN A 276 12.93 8.24 16.90
N VAL A 277 14.10 8.86 16.91
CA VAL A 277 14.31 10.24 16.45
C VAL A 277 14.33 10.29 14.93
N VAL A 278 13.45 11.10 14.36
CA VAL A 278 13.34 11.40 12.93
C VAL A 278 13.50 12.89 12.73
N ILE A 279 14.26 13.30 11.72
CA ILE A 279 14.38 14.71 11.34
C ILE A 279 13.48 14.97 10.14
N LEU A 280 12.54 15.91 10.28
CA LEU A 280 11.59 16.33 9.24
C LEU A 280 11.54 17.85 9.22
N ASN A 281 11.70 18.49 8.07
CA ASN A 281 11.74 19.96 7.94
C ASN A 281 12.68 20.64 8.96
N ASN A 282 13.89 20.10 9.14
CA ASN A 282 14.89 20.53 10.13
C ASN A 282 14.45 20.47 11.60
N THR A 283 13.35 19.78 11.90
CA THR A 283 12.85 19.56 13.27
C THR A 283 13.01 18.10 13.65
N SER A 284 13.52 17.86 14.85
CA SER A 284 13.68 16.51 15.40
C SER A 284 12.40 16.07 16.11
N TYR A 285 11.88 14.90 15.75
CA TYR A 285 10.67 14.31 16.30
C TYR A 285 11.00 12.95 16.90
N ASP A 286 10.52 12.69 18.12
CA ASP A 286 10.52 11.34 18.70
C ASP A 286 9.26 10.61 18.25
N VAL A 287 9.40 9.70 17.29
CA VAL A 287 8.30 8.96 16.67
C VAL A 287 8.34 7.51 17.14
N PRO A 288 7.32 7.01 17.86
CA PRO A 288 7.25 5.62 18.26
C PRO A 288 7.41 4.68 17.07
N SER A 289 8.21 3.61 17.23
CA SER A 289 8.49 2.67 16.13
C SER A 289 7.25 2.04 15.47
N GLU A 290 6.13 1.95 16.20
CA GLU A 290 4.85 1.41 15.71
C GLU A 290 4.01 2.44 14.93
N ASP A 291 4.23 3.75 15.17
CA ASP A 291 3.40 4.81 14.59
C ASP A 291 3.39 4.80 13.07
N PRO A 292 4.50 4.59 12.34
CA PRO A 292 4.45 4.50 10.89
C PRO A 292 3.56 3.35 10.38
N ALA A 293 3.57 2.20 11.05
CA ALA A 293 2.66 1.11 10.69
C ALA A 293 1.20 1.47 11.02
N GLU A 294 0.96 2.06 12.18
CA GLU A 294 -0.37 2.53 12.59
C GLU A 294 -0.95 3.57 11.60
N VAL A 295 -0.12 4.54 11.18
CA VAL A 295 -0.49 5.60 10.22
C VAL A 295 -0.76 4.99 8.84
N PHE A 296 0.10 4.10 8.36
CA PHE A 296 -0.10 3.43 7.07
C PHE A 296 -1.42 2.64 7.05
N ILE A 297 -1.65 1.81 8.08
CA ILE A 297 -2.89 1.03 8.22
C ILE A 297 -4.10 1.98 8.34
N GLY A 298 -3.96 3.08 9.08
CA GLY A 298 -4.99 4.10 9.18
C GLY A 298 -5.37 4.65 7.80
N ARG A 299 -4.40 4.98 6.95
CA ARG A 299 -4.67 5.42 5.57
C ARG A 299 -5.35 4.32 4.74
N MET A 300 -4.97 3.05 4.90
CA MET A 300 -5.68 1.93 4.26
C MET A 300 -7.17 1.87 4.67
N LEU A 301 -7.45 2.03 5.97
CA LEU A 301 -8.81 2.01 6.51
C LEU A 301 -9.63 3.25 6.10
N GLN A 302 -8.99 4.41 5.95
CA GLN A 302 -9.64 5.60 5.37
C GLN A 302 -10.08 5.35 3.92
N GLY A 303 -9.23 4.68 3.13
CA GLY A 303 -9.61 4.23 1.79
C GLY A 303 -10.84 3.31 1.81
N PHE A 304 -10.91 2.39 2.79
CA PHE A 304 -12.11 1.57 2.99
C PHE A 304 -13.35 2.40 3.32
N PHE A 305 -13.26 3.33 4.28
CA PHE A 305 -14.38 4.20 4.64
C PHE A 305 -14.86 5.00 3.43
N TYR A 306 -13.92 5.47 2.59
CA TYR A 306 -14.23 6.18 1.37
C TYR A 306 -15.04 5.31 0.41
N HIS A 307 -14.54 4.12 0.06
CA HIS A 307 -15.12 3.24 -0.96
C HIS A 307 -16.37 2.48 -0.51
N ARG A 308 -16.43 2.06 0.76
CA ARG A 308 -17.53 1.22 1.29
C ARG A 308 -18.50 1.94 2.20
N GLN A 309 -18.20 3.18 2.59
CA GLN A 309 -19.09 3.99 3.44
C GLN A 309 -19.48 3.30 4.76
N ALA A 310 -18.59 2.43 5.27
CA ALA A 310 -18.86 1.58 6.42
C ALA A 310 -17.59 1.36 7.26
N ILE A 311 -17.77 1.01 8.54
CA ILE A 311 -16.69 0.65 9.46
C ILE A 311 -16.35 -0.84 9.27
N PRO A 312 -15.10 -1.22 8.97
CA PRO A 312 -14.68 -2.59 8.76
C PRO A 312 -14.46 -3.31 10.10
N GLU A 313 -15.36 -3.21 11.08
CA GLU A 313 -15.21 -3.85 12.38
C GLU A 313 -16.14 -5.08 12.47
N PRO A 314 -15.61 -6.30 12.71
CA PRO A 314 -14.21 -6.65 12.97
C PRO A 314 -13.31 -6.78 11.71
N ILE A 315 -12.00 -6.65 11.90
CA ILE A 315 -10.94 -6.85 10.89
C ILE A 315 -10.22 -8.17 11.18
N VAL A 316 -10.05 -9.01 10.15
CA VAL A 316 -9.13 -10.15 10.19
C VAL A 316 -7.77 -9.70 9.68
N VAL A 317 -6.69 -10.11 10.33
CA VAL A 317 -5.34 -9.69 9.92
C VAL A 317 -4.51 -10.92 9.58
N THR A 318 -3.65 -10.81 8.56
CA THR A 318 -2.67 -11.86 8.27
C THR A 318 -1.29 -11.53 8.83
N CYS A 319 -0.51 -12.56 9.14
CA CYS A 319 0.88 -12.42 9.55
C CYS A 319 1.77 -13.50 8.92
N PRO A 320 3.09 -13.30 8.83
CA PRO A 320 3.99 -14.36 8.42
C PRO A 320 3.88 -15.53 9.40
N THR A 321 4.02 -16.75 8.88
CA THR A 321 4.03 -18.00 9.66
C THR A 321 5.09 -17.98 10.75
N THR A 322 6.16 -17.25 10.49
CA THR A 322 7.31 -17.17 11.36
C THR A 322 7.15 -16.18 12.51
N PHE A 323 6.10 -15.35 12.58
CA PHE A 323 5.93 -14.36 13.65
C PHE A 323 5.81 -15.01 15.03
N SER A 324 6.44 -14.41 16.04
CA SER A 324 6.26 -14.76 17.45
C SER A 324 4.89 -14.28 17.95
N ASP A 325 4.41 -14.83 19.07
CA ASP A 325 3.18 -14.36 19.73
C ASP A 325 3.26 -12.86 20.09
N ALA A 326 4.47 -12.37 20.42
CA ALA A 326 4.69 -10.96 20.71
C ALA A 326 4.54 -10.10 19.44
N GLU A 327 5.12 -10.53 18.31
CA GLU A 327 4.97 -9.87 17.01
C GLU A 327 3.49 -9.87 16.56
N VAL A 328 2.77 -10.98 16.73
CA VAL A 328 1.34 -11.10 16.45
C VAL A 328 0.52 -10.13 17.31
N ASN A 329 0.73 -10.12 18.63
CA ASN A 329 -0.01 -9.25 19.54
C ASN A 329 0.26 -7.77 19.26
N ARG A 330 1.49 -7.42 18.87
CA ARG A 330 1.84 -6.07 18.45
C ARG A 330 1.09 -5.68 17.19
N LEU A 331 1.09 -6.54 16.17
CA LEU A 331 0.32 -6.32 14.94
C LEU A 331 -1.18 -6.12 15.22
N ARG A 332 -1.79 -6.97 16.06
CA ARG A 332 -3.21 -6.82 16.48
C ARG A 332 -3.47 -5.47 17.14
N ARG A 333 -2.61 -5.09 18.07
CA ARG A 333 -2.69 -3.79 18.75
C ARG A 333 -2.58 -2.64 17.76
N THR A 334 -1.59 -2.66 16.88
CA THR A 334 -1.37 -1.61 15.87
C THR A 334 -2.57 -1.45 14.95
N VAL A 335 -3.17 -2.56 14.46
CA VAL A 335 -4.38 -2.50 13.62
C VAL A 335 -5.58 -1.96 14.41
N ALA A 336 -5.80 -2.45 15.64
CA ALA A 336 -6.90 -1.99 16.48
C ALA A 336 -6.79 -0.50 16.84
N ARG A 337 -5.56 -0.01 17.09
CA ARG A 337 -5.24 1.41 17.31
C ARG A 337 -5.41 2.24 16.05
N ALA A 338 -4.96 1.75 14.89
CA ALA A 338 -5.18 2.42 13.61
C ALA A 338 -6.67 2.62 13.35
N LEU A 339 -7.50 1.58 13.53
CA LEU A 339 -8.95 1.67 13.44
C LEU A 339 -9.52 2.68 14.47
N HIS A 340 -8.96 2.73 15.69
CA HIS A 340 -9.34 3.71 16.72
C HIS A 340 -9.10 5.14 16.28
N ARG A 341 -7.88 5.41 15.81
CA ARG A 341 -7.42 6.71 15.32
C ARG A 341 -8.30 7.20 14.17
N VAL A 342 -8.52 6.38 13.14
CA VAL A 342 -9.32 6.79 11.98
C VAL A 342 -10.81 6.92 12.29
N SER A 343 -11.30 6.29 13.37
CA SER A 343 -12.68 6.51 13.85
C SER A 343 -12.85 7.85 14.58
N GLY A 344 -11.83 8.72 14.61
CA GLY A 344 -11.88 10.01 15.29
C GLY A 344 -11.89 9.92 16.82
N LYS A 345 -11.49 8.77 17.40
CA LYS A 345 -11.43 8.59 18.86
C LYS A 345 -10.07 9.05 19.41
N SER A 346 -10.04 9.51 20.66
CA SER A 346 -8.80 9.96 21.31
C SER A 346 -7.91 8.77 21.72
N ALA A 347 -6.60 8.98 21.76
CA ALA A 347 -5.65 7.94 22.13
C ALA A 347 -5.87 7.42 23.56
N ALA A 348 -6.26 8.29 24.49
CA ALA A 348 -6.57 7.93 25.87
C ALA A 348 -7.81 7.04 26.01
N SER A 349 -8.73 7.05 25.03
CA SER A 349 -9.92 6.19 25.04
C SER A 349 -9.67 4.78 24.49
N PHE A 350 -8.46 4.50 24.00
CA PHE A 350 -8.07 3.17 23.54
C PHE A 350 -7.75 2.27 24.75
N SER A 351 -8.50 1.18 24.89
CA SER A 351 -8.25 0.16 25.92
C SER A 351 -7.84 -1.18 25.31
N PRO A 352 -7.04 -2.01 26.02
CA PRO A 352 -6.61 -3.32 25.51
C PRO A 352 -7.77 -4.26 25.13
N GLY A 353 -8.91 -4.18 25.83
CA GLY A 353 -10.09 -4.98 25.52
C GLY A 353 -10.69 -4.72 24.13
N LEU A 354 -10.38 -3.56 23.51
CA LEU A 354 -10.80 -3.29 22.13
C LEU A 354 -10.01 -4.10 21.10
N ILE A 355 -8.85 -4.66 21.46
CA ILE A 355 -8.02 -5.43 20.52
C ILE A 355 -8.75 -6.69 20.07
N ASP A 356 -9.33 -7.45 21.02
CA ASP A 356 -10.04 -8.69 20.70
C ASP A 356 -11.36 -8.44 19.96
N VAL A 357 -12.05 -7.33 20.27
CA VAL A 357 -13.28 -6.94 19.57
C VAL A 357 -13.00 -6.56 18.12
N ARG A 358 -11.91 -5.81 17.88
CA ARG A 358 -11.60 -5.25 16.56
C ARG A 358 -10.79 -6.16 15.68
N VAL A 359 -9.93 -6.97 16.27
CA VAL A 359 -9.06 -7.92 15.58
C VAL A 359 -9.20 -9.29 16.23
N PRO A 360 -10.37 -9.95 16.07
CA PRO A 360 -10.68 -11.21 16.75
C PRO A 360 -9.90 -12.40 16.20
N VAL A 361 -9.38 -12.29 14.97
CA VAL A 361 -8.64 -13.33 14.27
C VAL A 361 -7.36 -12.75 13.69
N VAL A 362 -6.26 -13.45 13.96
CA VAL A 362 -5.05 -13.37 13.14
C VAL A 362 -4.79 -14.76 12.59
N ILE A 363 -4.49 -14.84 11.29
CA ILE A 363 -4.19 -16.09 10.60
C ILE A 363 -2.85 -15.93 9.89
N ASP A 364 -2.03 -16.98 9.84
CA ASP A 364 -0.80 -16.91 9.07
C ASP A 364 -1.08 -16.85 7.56
N GLU A 365 -0.22 -16.15 6.82
CA GLU A 365 -0.39 -15.84 5.39
C GLU A 365 -0.57 -17.10 4.55
N ALA A 366 0.24 -18.13 4.79
CA ALA A 366 0.16 -19.38 4.04
C ALA A 366 -1.13 -20.16 4.34
N SER A 367 -1.55 -20.26 5.60
CA SER A 367 -2.82 -20.91 5.94
C SER A 367 -4.02 -20.12 5.42
N ALA A 368 -3.97 -18.79 5.42
CA ALA A 368 -4.99 -17.94 4.83
C ALA A 368 -5.13 -18.23 3.33
N ALA A 369 -4.04 -18.14 2.57
CA ALA A 369 -4.04 -18.45 1.15
C ALA A 369 -4.56 -19.88 0.88
N ALA A 370 -4.22 -20.84 1.75
CA ALA A 370 -4.70 -22.21 1.64
C ALA A 370 -6.22 -22.26 1.74
N PHE A 371 -6.81 -21.59 2.73
CA PHE A 371 -8.26 -21.54 2.90
C PHE A 371 -8.95 -20.92 1.68
N TYR A 372 -8.35 -19.92 1.06
CA TYR A 372 -8.88 -19.35 -0.18
C TYR A 372 -8.94 -20.37 -1.32
N PHE A 373 -7.85 -21.10 -1.59
CA PHE A 373 -7.85 -22.08 -2.68
C PHE A 373 -8.75 -23.29 -2.39
N VAL A 374 -8.82 -23.71 -1.13
CA VAL A 374 -9.80 -24.73 -0.69
C VAL A 374 -11.22 -24.27 -1.02
N TYR A 375 -11.56 -23.05 -0.63
CA TYR A 375 -12.85 -22.45 -0.90
C TYR A 375 -13.12 -22.36 -2.40
N ARG A 376 -12.21 -21.74 -3.15
CA ARG A 376 -12.34 -21.49 -4.59
C ARG A 376 -12.50 -22.77 -5.40
N ASP A 377 -11.58 -23.72 -5.21
CA ASP A 377 -11.41 -24.86 -6.11
C ASP A 377 -12.28 -26.06 -5.72
N PHE A 378 -12.59 -26.24 -4.44
CA PHE A 378 -13.29 -27.44 -3.95
C PHE A 378 -14.66 -27.16 -3.33
N ILE A 379 -14.86 -26.00 -2.69
CA ILE A 379 -16.14 -25.67 -2.06
C ILE A 379 -17.07 -24.94 -3.04
N SER A 380 -16.60 -23.85 -3.64
CA SER A 380 -17.33 -23.05 -4.62
C SER A 380 -17.14 -23.53 -6.06
N GLY A 381 -16.16 -24.40 -6.29
CA GLY A 381 -15.80 -24.91 -7.62
C GLY A 381 -16.83 -25.91 -8.20
N PRO A 382 -16.64 -26.32 -9.46
CA PRO A 382 -17.48 -27.33 -10.11
C PRO A 382 -17.54 -28.64 -9.31
N GLY A 383 -18.73 -29.23 -9.18
CA GLY A 383 -18.93 -30.50 -8.48
C GLY A 383 -18.92 -30.42 -6.94
N ARG A 384 -18.37 -29.34 -6.35
CA ARG A 384 -18.41 -29.01 -4.92
C ARG A 384 -17.99 -30.20 -4.01
N MET A 385 -18.56 -30.26 -2.81
CA MET A 385 -18.33 -31.31 -1.81
C MET A 385 -18.55 -32.75 -2.33
N PRO A 386 -19.58 -33.08 -3.14
CA PRO A 386 -19.72 -34.43 -3.69
C PRO A 386 -18.54 -34.88 -4.53
N ALA A 387 -18.01 -34.00 -5.40
CA ALA A 387 -16.84 -34.30 -6.21
C ALA A 387 -15.58 -34.44 -5.34
N PHE A 388 -15.42 -33.58 -4.33
CA PHE A 388 -14.32 -33.68 -3.37
C PHE A 388 -14.31 -35.04 -2.66
N ARG A 389 -15.45 -35.49 -2.13
CA ARG A 389 -15.58 -36.80 -1.45
C ARG A 389 -15.30 -37.98 -2.37
N TYR A 390 -15.72 -37.87 -3.63
CA TYR A 390 -15.47 -38.91 -4.63
C TYR A 390 -13.97 -39.03 -4.97
N LEU A 391 -13.28 -37.89 -5.13
CA LEU A 391 -11.86 -37.87 -5.51
C LEU A 391 -10.93 -38.12 -4.32
N TYR A 392 -11.31 -37.69 -3.12
CA TYR A 392 -10.49 -37.75 -1.90
C TYR A 392 -11.28 -38.38 -0.74
N PRO A 393 -11.69 -39.66 -0.85
CA PRO A 393 -12.52 -40.32 0.17
C PRO A 393 -11.85 -40.42 1.55
N GLU A 394 -10.51 -40.43 1.60
CA GLU A 394 -9.71 -40.47 2.83
C GLU A 394 -9.15 -39.07 3.23
N GLY A 395 -9.65 -38.02 2.56
CA GLY A 395 -9.21 -36.65 2.73
C GLY A 395 -8.07 -36.24 1.81
N MET A 396 -7.74 -34.95 1.82
CA MET A 396 -6.79 -34.33 0.90
C MET A 396 -5.76 -33.49 1.66
N HIS A 397 -4.48 -33.81 1.47
CA HIS A 397 -3.37 -32.93 1.84
C HIS A 397 -3.04 -31.92 0.73
N MET A 398 -2.84 -30.67 1.13
CA MET A 398 -2.46 -29.56 0.28
C MET A 398 -1.29 -28.81 0.90
N LEU A 399 -0.20 -28.64 0.15
CA LEU A 399 0.93 -27.80 0.54
C LEU A 399 0.78 -26.44 -0.13
N LEU A 400 0.86 -25.38 0.67
CA LEU A 400 0.97 -24.02 0.17
C LEU A 400 2.36 -23.47 0.40
N TYR A 401 2.91 -22.89 -0.67
CA TYR A 401 4.21 -22.25 -0.73
C TYR A 401 3.99 -20.79 -1.14
N ASP A 402 3.98 -19.88 -0.17
CA ASP A 402 3.85 -18.44 -0.41
C ASP A 402 5.23 -17.77 -0.42
N CYS A 403 5.73 -17.43 -1.61
CA CYS A 403 6.94 -16.64 -1.75
C CYS A 403 6.57 -15.15 -1.91
N GLY A 404 6.42 -14.48 -0.77
CA GLY A 404 5.99 -13.09 -0.67
C GLY A 404 7.09 -12.07 -0.97
N GLY A 405 6.86 -10.83 -0.52
CA GLY A 405 7.80 -9.72 -0.73
C GLY A 405 9.05 -9.82 0.14
N GLY A 406 8.91 -10.07 1.44
CA GLY A 406 10.05 -10.16 2.37
C GLY A 406 10.23 -11.52 3.02
N THR A 407 9.23 -12.40 2.95
CA THR A 407 9.21 -13.70 3.61
C THR A 407 8.71 -14.77 2.63
N THR A 408 9.07 -16.02 2.94
CA THR A 408 8.49 -17.19 2.32
C THR A 408 7.81 -18.00 3.40
N ASP A 409 6.54 -18.30 3.24
CA ASP A 409 5.68 -18.91 4.26
C ASP A 409 5.08 -20.20 3.70
N LEU A 410 5.10 -21.26 4.52
CA LEU A 410 4.71 -22.62 4.13
C LEU A 410 3.61 -23.12 5.07
N SER A 411 2.57 -23.74 4.51
CA SER A 411 1.51 -24.39 5.30
C SER A 411 1.10 -25.70 4.66
N LEU A 412 1.05 -26.77 5.46
CA LEU A 412 0.49 -28.05 5.05
C LEU A 412 -0.88 -28.21 5.68
N VAL A 413 -1.92 -28.31 4.85
CA VAL A 413 -3.31 -28.37 5.27
C VAL A 413 -3.91 -29.73 4.89
N ARG A 414 -4.71 -30.31 5.78
CA ARG A 414 -5.54 -31.49 5.54
C ARG A 414 -7.00 -31.10 5.49
N LEU A 415 -7.69 -31.59 4.47
CA LEU A 415 -9.12 -31.46 4.27
C LEU A 415 -9.79 -32.82 4.48
N GLU A 416 -10.85 -32.84 5.28
CA GLU A 416 -11.63 -34.05 5.54
C GLU A 416 -13.11 -33.69 5.45
N ALA A 417 -13.86 -34.39 4.60
CA ALA A 417 -15.30 -34.22 4.49
C ALA A 417 -15.99 -35.35 5.27
N ALA A 418 -16.58 -35.03 6.42
CA ALA A 418 -17.28 -36.02 7.24
C ALA A 418 -18.59 -36.47 6.56
N ASP A 419 -19.27 -35.54 5.91
CA ASP A 419 -20.52 -35.74 5.17
C ASP A 419 -20.64 -34.72 4.02
N ASP A 420 -21.84 -34.56 3.45
CA ASP A 420 -22.09 -33.67 2.31
C ASP A 420 -22.10 -32.17 2.66
N GLU A 421 -22.17 -31.83 3.94
CA GLU A 421 -22.33 -30.45 4.43
C GLU A 421 -21.12 -29.96 5.23
N HIS A 422 -20.31 -30.86 5.77
CA HIS A 422 -19.21 -30.51 6.66
C HIS A 422 -17.83 -30.83 6.07
N LEU A 423 -17.02 -29.77 5.91
CA LEU A 423 -15.60 -29.86 5.59
C LEU A 423 -14.76 -29.42 6.80
N LYS A 424 -13.96 -30.32 7.34
CA LYS A 424 -12.94 -30.02 8.35
C LYS A 424 -11.64 -29.65 7.66
N ILE A 425 -11.10 -28.48 8.02
CA ILE A 425 -9.82 -27.98 7.54
C ILE A 425 -8.84 -27.95 8.71
N SER A 426 -7.75 -28.71 8.62
CA SER A 426 -6.73 -28.82 9.68
C SER A 426 -5.38 -28.36 9.14
N VAL A 427 -4.77 -27.36 9.78
CA VAL A 427 -3.39 -26.98 9.50
C VAL A 427 -2.48 -27.97 10.23
N LEU A 428 -1.84 -28.87 9.49
CA LEU A 428 -1.00 -29.94 10.06
C LEU A 428 0.34 -29.42 10.56
N GLY A 429 0.88 -28.41 9.89
CA GLY A 429 2.14 -27.79 10.26
C GLY A 429 2.45 -26.60 9.36
N ARG A 430 3.41 -25.80 9.81
CA ARG A 430 3.78 -24.54 9.18
C ARG A 430 5.28 -24.34 9.29
N ALA A 431 5.87 -23.71 8.30
CA ALA A 431 7.29 -23.37 8.26
C ALA A 431 7.49 -22.06 7.49
N GLY A 432 8.70 -21.52 7.48
CA GLY A 432 8.97 -20.33 6.67
C GLY A 432 10.38 -19.78 6.78
N HIS A 433 10.69 -18.84 5.90
CA HIS A 433 11.97 -18.18 5.76
C HIS A 433 11.82 -16.66 5.90
N ARG A 434 12.27 -16.13 7.05
CA ARG A 434 12.10 -14.71 7.44
C ARG A 434 12.88 -13.71 6.57
N THR A 435 13.82 -14.15 5.74
CA THR A 435 14.72 -13.26 4.95
C THR A 435 14.70 -13.55 3.46
N PHE A 436 13.84 -14.46 3.00
CA PHE A 436 13.81 -14.82 1.58
C PHE A 436 12.43 -14.48 1.00
N GLY A 437 12.45 -13.73 -0.10
CA GLY A 437 11.29 -13.22 -0.81
C GLY A 437 11.74 -12.30 -1.94
N GLY A 438 10.80 -11.56 -2.52
CA GLY A 438 11.05 -10.64 -3.64
C GLY A 438 12.11 -9.57 -3.35
N ASP A 439 12.15 -9.03 -2.14
CA ASP A 439 13.10 -8.00 -1.70
C ASP A 439 14.53 -8.54 -1.68
N PHE A 440 14.72 -9.82 -1.31
CA PHE A 440 16.03 -10.47 -1.34
C PHE A 440 16.54 -10.65 -2.77
N ILE A 441 15.65 -11.02 -3.71
CA ILE A 441 15.99 -11.13 -5.13
C ILE A 441 16.36 -9.73 -5.68
N THR A 442 15.60 -8.69 -5.34
CA THR A 442 15.91 -7.30 -5.71
C THR A 442 17.24 -6.85 -5.15
N GLU A 443 17.55 -7.22 -3.90
CA GLU A 443 18.86 -6.94 -3.30
C GLU A 443 20.00 -7.59 -4.09
N GLN A 444 19.85 -8.84 -4.56
CA GLN A 444 20.89 -9.48 -5.37
C GLN A 444 21.06 -8.77 -6.74
N VAL A 445 19.97 -8.34 -7.36
CA VAL A 445 19.99 -7.54 -8.61
C VAL A 445 20.67 -6.19 -8.37
N PHE A 446 20.36 -5.53 -7.26
CA PHE A 446 20.98 -4.27 -6.82
C PHE A 446 22.49 -4.42 -6.62
N ARG A 447 22.93 -5.47 -5.91
CA ARG A 447 24.35 -5.77 -5.69
C ARG A 447 25.09 -6.02 -7.02
N LEU A 448 24.46 -6.74 -7.94
CA LEU A 448 24.98 -7.00 -9.28
C LEU A 448 25.15 -5.72 -10.10
N LEU A 449 24.17 -4.82 -10.09
CA LEU A 449 24.27 -3.52 -10.75
C LEU A 449 25.44 -2.69 -10.18
N LYS A 450 25.55 -2.58 -8.85
CA LYS A 450 26.66 -1.87 -8.20
C LYS A 450 28.02 -2.43 -8.62
N MET A 451 28.15 -3.75 -8.60
CA MET A 451 29.38 -4.43 -9.00
C MET A 451 29.73 -4.14 -10.46
N LYS A 452 28.78 -4.26 -11.40
CA LYS A 452 29.04 -4.02 -12.82
C LYS A 452 29.41 -2.56 -13.10
N LEU A 453 28.74 -1.62 -12.43
CA LEU A 453 29.11 -0.20 -12.49
C LEU A 453 30.53 0.05 -11.95
N ALA A 454 30.89 -0.55 -10.82
CA ALA A 454 32.24 -0.43 -10.26
C ALA A 454 33.31 -1.06 -11.18
N ALA A 455 33.00 -2.20 -11.82
CA ALA A 455 33.88 -2.86 -12.77
C ALA A 455 34.08 -2.02 -14.05
N LEU A 456 33.02 -1.41 -14.60
CA LEU A 456 33.12 -0.50 -15.74
C LEU A 456 33.98 0.74 -15.43
N ARG A 457 33.99 1.17 -14.17
CA ARG A 457 34.87 2.25 -13.70
C ARG A 457 36.33 1.81 -13.54
N GLY A 458 36.62 0.51 -13.59
CA GLY A 458 37.95 -0.06 -13.33
C GLY A 458 38.35 -0.04 -11.85
N GLU A 459 37.37 0.10 -10.94
CA GLU A 459 37.61 0.10 -9.48
C GLU A 459 37.77 -1.31 -8.92
N ILE A 460 37.25 -2.31 -9.63
CA ILE A 460 37.35 -3.73 -9.30
C ILE A 460 37.63 -4.56 -10.57
N PRO A 461 38.14 -5.80 -10.45
CA PRO A 461 38.29 -6.69 -11.59
C PRO A 461 36.94 -6.99 -12.29
N PRO A 462 36.98 -7.48 -13.55
CA PRO A 462 35.79 -7.95 -14.24
C PRO A 462 35.03 -9.01 -13.41
N PRO A 463 33.68 -9.05 -13.47
CA PRO A 463 32.89 -10.02 -12.74
C PRO A 463 33.32 -11.46 -13.04
N PRO A 464 33.41 -12.35 -12.02
CA PRO A 464 33.77 -13.74 -12.23
C PRO A 464 32.60 -14.55 -12.80
N ALA A 465 32.83 -15.85 -13.04
CA ALA A 465 31.75 -16.78 -13.35
C ALA A 465 30.70 -16.84 -12.21
N PRO A 466 29.41 -17.09 -12.51
CA PRO A 466 28.32 -17.06 -11.53
C PRO A 466 28.58 -17.86 -10.24
N ALA A 467 29.24 -19.03 -10.36
CA ALA A 467 29.56 -19.88 -9.21
C ALA A 467 30.47 -19.23 -8.14
N LYS A 468 31.24 -18.20 -8.51
CA LYS A 468 32.15 -17.46 -7.60
C LYS A 468 31.62 -16.08 -7.23
N LEU A 469 30.41 -15.74 -7.66
CA LEU A 469 29.89 -14.37 -7.60
C LEU A 469 29.63 -13.91 -6.17
N ARG A 470 29.12 -14.78 -5.29
CA ARG A 470 28.87 -14.46 -3.87
C ARG A 470 30.17 -14.09 -3.14
N GLU A 471 31.17 -14.97 -3.22
CA GLU A 471 32.50 -14.74 -2.62
C GLU A 471 33.15 -13.45 -3.14
N PHE A 472 33.02 -13.19 -4.45
CA PHE A 472 33.55 -11.98 -5.07
C PHE A 472 32.86 -10.71 -4.57
N LEU A 473 31.52 -10.70 -4.49
CA LEU A 473 30.75 -9.56 -3.98
C LEU A 473 31.08 -9.26 -2.51
N ASP A 474 31.29 -10.30 -1.70
CA ASP A 474 31.63 -10.14 -0.28
C ASP A 474 33.05 -9.61 -0.10
N THR A 475 34.02 -10.16 -0.85
CA THR A 475 35.43 -9.72 -0.84
C THR A 475 35.58 -8.27 -1.29
N ASN A 476 34.78 -7.83 -2.27
CA ASN A 476 34.88 -6.49 -2.85
C ASN A 476 33.85 -5.49 -2.28
N ARG A 477 33.12 -5.84 -1.22
CA ARG A 477 31.97 -5.06 -0.71
C ARG A 477 32.31 -3.59 -0.44
N SER A 478 33.42 -3.33 0.26
CA SER A 478 33.84 -1.97 0.63
C SER A 478 34.28 -1.15 -0.60
N THR A 479 35.01 -1.76 -1.53
CA THR A 479 35.43 -1.13 -2.78
C THR A 479 34.23 -0.81 -3.68
N ILE A 480 33.28 -1.73 -3.80
CA ILE A 480 32.03 -1.53 -4.56
C ILE A 480 31.22 -0.38 -3.97
N ASP A 481 31.06 -0.33 -2.64
CA ASP A 481 30.31 0.76 -2.00
C ASP A 481 31.04 2.11 -2.07
N ARG A 482 32.38 2.12 -2.04
CA ARG A 482 33.13 3.34 -2.28
C ARG A 482 32.94 3.87 -3.71
N ALA A 483 32.92 2.97 -4.69
CA ALA A 483 32.71 3.34 -6.09
C ALA A 483 31.28 3.82 -6.34
N ILE A 484 30.29 3.10 -5.80
CA ILE A 484 28.86 3.38 -5.94
C ILE A 484 28.27 3.56 -4.53
N PRO A 485 28.31 4.78 -3.96
CA PRO A 485 27.99 5.00 -2.56
C PRO A 485 26.48 4.95 -2.33
N THR A 486 26.02 3.88 -1.68
CA THR A 486 24.60 3.70 -1.33
C THR A 486 24.39 3.44 0.17
N THR A 487 25.46 3.31 0.95
CA THR A 487 25.38 3.18 2.41
C THR A 487 25.29 4.56 3.06
N TYR A 488 24.27 4.77 3.89
CA TYR A 488 24.05 6.03 4.61
C TYR A 488 23.49 5.77 6.01
N ASP A 489 23.78 6.67 6.94
CA ASP A 489 23.15 6.67 8.26
C ASP A 489 21.81 7.40 8.17
N VAL A 490 20.72 6.69 8.48
CA VAL A 490 19.35 7.24 8.48
C VAL A 490 19.16 8.39 9.47
N ARG A 491 20.08 8.59 10.43
CA ARG A 491 20.06 9.71 11.38
C ARG A 491 20.71 10.97 10.82
N GLN A 492 21.52 10.85 9.77
CA GLN A 492 22.22 11.97 9.13
C GLN A 492 21.41 12.61 7.99
N ILE A 493 20.08 12.73 8.15
CA ILE A 493 19.17 13.21 7.08
C ILE A 493 19.52 14.63 6.62
N GLN A 494 20.18 15.45 7.45
CA GLN A 494 20.62 16.79 7.07
C GLN A 494 21.98 16.84 6.34
N ASN A 495 22.74 15.73 6.36
CA ASN A 495 24.02 15.66 5.68
C ASN A 495 23.77 15.48 4.18
N GLN A 496 24.16 16.46 3.38
CA GLN A 496 23.99 16.44 1.92
C GLN A 496 24.59 15.18 1.26
N ALA A 497 25.70 14.67 1.78
CA ALA A 497 26.28 13.43 1.28
C ALA A 497 25.42 12.21 1.64
N ALA A 498 24.80 12.18 2.83
CA ALA A 498 23.89 11.11 3.21
C ALA A 498 22.57 11.16 2.41
N ILE A 499 22.03 12.37 2.16
CA ILE A 499 20.88 12.59 1.28
C ILE A 499 21.18 12.05 -0.13
N ALA A 500 22.32 12.46 -0.71
CA ALA A 500 22.73 12.00 -2.03
C ALA A 500 22.85 10.47 -2.10
N ARG A 501 23.51 9.83 -1.12
CA ARG A 501 23.63 8.36 -1.04
C ARG A 501 22.29 7.66 -0.87
N ARG A 502 21.38 8.22 -0.08
CA ARG A 502 20.01 7.70 0.09
C ARG A 502 19.25 7.75 -1.23
N LYS A 503 19.33 8.88 -1.94
CA LYS A 503 18.72 9.03 -3.25
C LYS A 503 19.30 8.04 -4.26
N THR A 504 20.63 7.92 -4.35
CA THR A 504 21.30 6.91 -5.18
C THR A 504 20.88 5.48 -4.84
N ALA A 505 20.75 5.15 -3.54
CA ALA A 505 20.29 3.85 -3.10
C ALA A 505 18.84 3.57 -3.56
N LEU A 506 17.96 4.56 -3.44
CA LEU A 506 16.56 4.44 -3.85
C LEU A 506 16.42 4.31 -5.37
N ASP A 507 17.10 5.17 -6.14
CA ASP A 507 17.05 5.17 -7.61
C ASP A 507 17.58 3.82 -8.14
N LEU A 508 18.68 3.31 -7.56
CA LEU A 508 19.25 2.02 -7.95
C LEU A 508 18.39 0.83 -7.51
N TRP A 509 17.71 0.92 -6.36
CA TRP A 509 16.75 -0.11 -5.92
C TRP A 509 15.53 -0.18 -6.84
N GLN A 510 14.99 0.96 -7.25
CA GLN A 510 13.88 1.03 -8.21
C GLN A 510 14.28 0.42 -9.56
N LEU A 511 15.48 0.75 -10.05
CA LEU A 511 16.02 0.14 -11.26
C LEU A 511 16.16 -1.39 -11.10
N ALA A 512 16.71 -1.86 -9.98
CA ALA A 512 16.87 -3.29 -9.68
C ALA A 512 15.51 -4.02 -9.65
N GLU A 513 14.48 -3.44 -9.04
CA GLU A 513 13.13 -4.02 -9.00
C GLU A 513 12.57 -4.21 -10.41
N LYS A 514 12.69 -3.21 -11.29
CA LYS A 514 12.20 -3.29 -12.67
C LYS A 514 12.93 -4.35 -13.48
N LEU A 515 14.25 -4.40 -13.38
CA LEU A 515 15.07 -5.41 -14.06
C LEU A 515 14.75 -6.82 -13.54
N LYS A 516 14.53 -6.99 -12.24
CA LYS A 516 14.05 -8.26 -11.66
C LYS A 516 12.70 -8.69 -12.25
N VAL A 517 11.73 -7.78 -12.31
CA VAL A 517 10.41 -8.06 -12.88
C VAL A 517 10.53 -8.51 -14.34
N ARG A 518 11.38 -7.84 -15.14
CA ARG A 518 11.65 -8.24 -16.52
C ARG A 518 12.36 -9.59 -16.64
N LEU A 519 13.33 -9.88 -15.76
CA LEU A 519 13.97 -11.21 -15.66
C LEU A 519 12.98 -12.30 -15.22
N SER A 520 11.84 -11.92 -14.65
CA SER A 520 10.79 -12.87 -14.26
C SER A 520 9.90 -13.31 -15.43
N VAL A 521 10.01 -12.65 -16.59
CA VAL A 521 9.26 -13.03 -17.80
C VAL A 521 9.84 -14.33 -18.38
N ALA A 522 8.96 -15.28 -18.69
CA ALA A 522 9.37 -16.58 -19.22
C ALA A 522 10.23 -16.44 -20.49
N GLY A 523 11.36 -17.16 -20.52
CA GLY A 523 12.30 -17.16 -21.65
C GLY A 523 13.33 -16.03 -21.64
N VAL A 524 13.19 -15.01 -20.79
CA VAL A 524 14.19 -13.92 -20.68
C VAL A 524 15.44 -14.42 -19.96
N GLN A 525 16.60 -14.28 -20.61
CA GLN A 525 17.91 -14.71 -20.09
C GLN A 525 18.82 -13.54 -19.69
N GLU A 526 18.60 -12.37 -20.28
CA GLU A 526 19.33 -11.16 -19.94
C GLU A 526 18.43 -9.93 -20.07
N VAL A 527 18.76 -8.89 -19.31
CA VAL A 527 18.11 -7.58 -19.37
C VAL A 527 19.15 -6.47 -19.33
N THR A 528 18.81 -5.35 -19.97
CA THR A 528 19.50 -4.07 -19.86
C THR A 528 18.49 -3.00 -19.46
N PRO A 529 18.90 -1.90 -18.81
CA PRO A 529 18.06 -0.72 -18.65
C PRO A 529 17.46 -0.27 -19.99
N GLN A 530 16.14 -0.10 -20.07
CA GLN A 530 15.40 0.27 -21.29
C GLN A 530 14.28 1.26 -20.97
N GLY A 531 14.00 2.14 -21.93
CA GLY A 531 13.00 3.20 -21.79
C GLY A 531 13.52 4.39 -20.98
N ASP A 532 12.83 5.52 -21.12
CA ASP A 532 13.28 6.81 -20.56
C ASP A 532 13.41 6.75 -19.04
N GLU A 533 12.47 6.11 -18.36
CA GLU A 533 12.47 6.06 -16.90
C GLU A 533 13.63 5.23 -16.30
N GLU A 534 13.95 4.05 -16.85
CA GLU A 534 15.07 3.24 -16.37
C GLU A 534 16.42 3.92 -16.67
N GLN A 535 16.50 4.59 -17.83
CA GLN A 535 17.68 5.38 -18.20
C GLN A 535 17.84 6.61 -17.31
N ASP A 536 16.75 7.29 -16.97
CA ASP A 536 16.77 8.44 -16.05
C ASP A 536 17.24 8.03 -14.65
N LEU A 537 16.75 6.91 -14.12
CA LEU A 537 17.22 6.35 -12.85
C LEU A 537 18.73 6.04 -12.90
N LEU A 538 19.18 5.38 -13.97
CA LEU A 538 20.60 5.09 -14.16
C LEU A 538 21.44 6.37 -14.26
N ASN A 539 20.99 7.35 -15.03
CA ASN A 539 21.66 8.65 -15.19
C ASN A 539 21.76 9.41 -13.86
N GLN A 540 20.74 9.35 -13.02
CA GLN A 540 20.76 9.93 -11.67
C GLN A 540 21.78 9.24 -10.78
N VAL A 541 21.85 7.90 -10.83
CA VAL A 541 22.87 7.11 -10.11
C VAL A 541 24.27 7.50 -10.57
N LEU A 542 24.51 7.63 -11.88
CA LEU A 542 25.79 8.02 -12.46
C LEU A 542 26.23 9.43 -12.06
N LYS A 543 25.30 10.39 -12.09
CA LYS A 543 25.55 11.77 -11.69
C LYS A 543 25.95 11.89 -10.22
N ALA A 544 25.46 10.99 -9.37
CA ALA A 544 25.78 10.97 -7.94
C ALA A 544 27.12 10.27 -7.61
N MET A 545 27.75 9.62 -8.59
CA MET A 545 29.02 8.92 -8.34
C MET A 545 30.18 9.89 -8.10
N PRO A 546 31.13 9.56 -7.22
CA PRO A 546 32.35 10.35 -7.09
C PRO A 546 33.13 10.36 -8.42
N PRO A 547 33.87 11.44 -8.73
CA PRO A 547 34.74 11.47 -9.89
C PRO A 547 35.77 10.32 -9.80
N LYS A 548 36.05 9.67 -10.94
CA LYS A 548 37.04 8.60 -11.01
C LYS A 548 38.41 9.16 -10.56
N PRO A 549 39.13 8.51 -9.63
CA PRO A 549 40.47 8.95 -9.27
C PRO A 549 41.35 8.95 -10.53
N ALA A 550 41.92 10.10 -10.88
CA ALA A 550 42.72 10.24 -12.08
C ALA A 550 43.97 9.35 -11.99
N MET A 551 43.93 8.18 -12.64
CA MET A 551 45.10 7.31 -12.74
C MET A 551 46.15 7.87 -13.72
N ASN A 552 45.77 8.80 -14.61
CA ASN A 552 46.69 9.50 -15.49
C ASN A 552 46.18 10.92 -15.83
N PRO A 553 46.94 12.00 -15.58
CA PRO A 553 46.53 13.38 -15.88
C PRO A 553 46.25 13.65 -17.37
N LYS A 554 46.67 12.75 -18.27
CA LYS A 554 46.54 12.91 -19.72
C LYS A 554 45.31 12.22 -20.33
N GLU A 555 44.60 11.39 -19.58
CA GLU A 555 43.35 10.76 -20.02
C GLU A 555 42.16 11.63 -19.56
N SER A 556 42.04 12.84 -20.14
CA SER A 556 40.98 13.80 -19.77
C SER A 556 39.64 13.55 -20.49
N SER A 557 39.40 12.35 -21.01
CA SER A 557 38.16 12.02 -21.72
C SER A 557 37.10 11.54 -20.72
N SER A 558 36.14 12.41 -20.41
CA SER A 558 34.88 12.18 -19.66
C SER A 558 35.00 11.39 -18.33
N PRO A 559 34.64 11.98 -17.17
CA PRO A 559 34.69 11.30 -15.87
C PRO A 559 33.80 10.05 -15.74
N LEU A 560 32.95 9.77 -16.74
CA LEU A 560 31.98 8.68 -16.76
C LEU A 560 32.34 7.54 -17.73
N GLY A 561 33.45 7.59 -18.46
CA GLY A 561 33.69 6.66 -19.59
C GLY A 561 32.67 6.90 -20.72
N PRO A 562 32.60 6.01 -21.73
CA PRO A 562 31.59 6.11 -22.78
C PRO A 562 30.21 5.87 -22.17
N VAL A 563 29.36 6.89 -22.16
CA VAL A 563 27.96 6.81 -21.67
C VAL A 563 27.20 5.63 -22.29
N GLU A 564 27.56 5.27 -23.52
CA GLU A 564 27.02 4.12 -24.25
C GLU A 564 27.32 2.77 -23.59
N GLU A 565 28.50 2.56 -22.99
CA GLU A 565 28.82 1.28 -22.32
C GLU A 565 27.99 1.09 -21.05
N ILE A 566 27.70 2.19 -20.36
CA ILE A 566 26.94 2.19 -19.12
C ILE A 566 25.45 1.98 -19.39
N ALA A 567 24.91 2.64 -20.43
CA ALA A 567 23.53 2.41 -20.87
C ALA A 567 23.28 0.95 -21.29
N ASN A 568 24.34 0.22 -21.64
CA ASN A 568 24.31 -1.17 -22.08
C ASN A 568 24.70 -2.18 -21.00
N ILE A 569 24.62 -1.83 -19.71
CA ILE A 569 24.87 -2.79 -18.62
C ILE A 569 23.91 -3.97 -18.74
N LYS A 570 24.48 -5.14 -18.98
CA LYS A 570 23.76 -6.42 -19.08
C LYS A 570 23.75 -7.14 -17.75
N LEU A 571 22.56 -7.46 -17.26
CA LEU A 571 22.33 -8.43 -16.19
C LEU A 571 21.87 -9.75 -16.79
N GLN A 572 22.53 -10.83 -16.42
CA GLN A 572 22.15 -12.17 -16.86
C GLN A 572 21.38 -12.87 -15.74
N ARG A 573 20.34 -13.61 -16.12
CA ARG A 573 19.49 -14.35 -15.19
C ARG A 573 20.31 -15.34 -14.35
N ARG A 574 21.23 -16.08 -14.99
CA ARG A 574 22.14 -17.02 -14.31
C ARG A 574 23.01 -16.39 -13.21
N GLU A 575 23.29 -15.09 -13.28
CA GLU A 575 24.04 -14.38 -12.23
C GLU A 575 23.16 -14.17 -11.00
N VAL A 576 21.89 -13.82 -11.21
CA VAL A 576 20.90 -13.66 -10.14
C VAL A 576 20.56 -15.03 -9.54
N ASP A 577 20.28 -16.04 -10.36
CA ASP A 577 19.99 -17.42 -9.96
C ASP A 577 21.08 -17.93 -9.00
N ALA A 578 22.35 -17.83 -9.39
CA ALA A 578 23.47 -18.28 -8.55
C ALA A 578 23.55 -17.61 -7.17
N LEU A 579 23.04 -16.38 -7.03
CA LEU A 579 23.01 -15.67 -5.75
C LEU A 579 21.81 -16.06 -4.87
N ILE A 580 20.70 -16.49 -5.47
CA ILE A 580 19.45 -16.81 -4.75
C ILE A 580 19.22 -18.30 -4.52
N ASP A 581 19.85 -19.17 -5.31
CA ASP A 581 19.72 -20.63 -5.24
C ASP A 581 19.89 -21.19 -3.80
N PRO A 582 20.87 -20.76 -2.99
CA PRO A 582 21.00 -21.28 -1.62
C PRO A 582 19.78 -21.03 -0.72
N GLU A 583 19.10 -19.89 -0.90
CA GLU A 583 17.92 -19.56 -0.10
C GLU A 583 16.68 -20.31 -0.61
N ILE A 584 16.58 -20.55 -1.93
CA ILE A 584 15.52 -21.39 -2.53
C ILE A 584 15.66 -22.85 -2.05
N LEU A 585 16.87 -23.39 -2.03
CA LEU A 585 17.12 -24.75 -1.52
C LEU A 585 16.66 -24.88 -0.06
N ARG A 586 17.01 -23.90 0.77
CA ARG A 586 16.61 -23.91 2.18
C ARG A 586 15.08 -23.89 2.36
N THR A 587 14.35 -23.13 1.54
CA THR A 587 12.88 -23.13 1.61
C THR A 587 12.26 -24.43 1.09
N ILE A 588 12.91 -25.11 0.14
CA ILE A 588 12.52 -26.46 -0.33
C ILE A 588 12.80 -27.50 0.77
N GLU A 589 13.93 -27.42 1.46
CA GLU A 589 14.25 -28.25 2.63
C GLU A 589 13.15 -28.10 3.69
N TYR A 590 12.78 -26.88 4.07
CA TYR A 590 11.68 -26.64 5.01
C TYR A 590 10.35 -27.25 4.56
N ALA A 591 10.03 -27.18 3.27
CA ALA A 591 8.81 -27.78 2.73
C ALA A 591 8.85 -29.32 2.77
N ASN A 592 10.00 -29.91 2.47
CA ASN A 592 10.22 -31.36 2.54
C ASN A 592 10.15 -31.86 3.99
N ASP A 593 10.82 -31.18 4.93
CA ASP A 593 10.81 -31.52 6.36
C ASP A 593 9.40 -31.41 6.94
N LEU A 594 8.64 -30.39 6.50
CA LEU A 594 7.24 -30.21 6.88
C LEU A 594 6.39 -31.39 6.38
N CYS A 595 6.54 -31.79 5.12
CA CYS A 595 5.82 -32.95 4.57
C CYS A 595 6.19 -34.24 5.30
N GLU A 596 7.48 -34.50 5.52
CA GLU A 596 7.96 -35.71 6.19
C GLU A 596 7.44 -35.80 7.63
N THR A 597 7.59 -34.72 8.40
CA THR A 597 7.20 -34.70 9.82
C THR A 597 5.69 -34.84 10.00
N CYS A 598 4.90 -34.11 9.20
CA CYS A 598 3.45 -34.04 9.38
C CYS A 598 2.69 -35.22 8.75
N LEU A 599 3.24 -35.89 7.73
CA LEU A 599 2.58 -37.02 7.06
C LEU A 599 2.95 -38.38 7.66
N VAL A 600 4.21 -38.57 8.09
CA VAL A 600 4.68 -39.83 8.71
C VAL A 600 4.12 -40.00 10.12
N GLY A 601 3.92 -38.90 10.84
CA GLY A 601 3.49 -38.88 12.24
C GLY A 601 2.00 -39.06 12.49
N GLN A 602 1.14 -39.20 11.46
CA GLN A 602 -0.29 -39.41 11.68
C GLN A 602 -0.59 -40.90 11.95
N PRO A 603 -0.83 -41.32 13.23
CA PRO A 603 -1.50 -42.58 13.46
C PRO A 603 -2.83 -42.53 12.70
N ALA A 604 -3.26 -43.62 12.05
CA ALA A 604 -4.64 -43.63 11.57
C ALA A 604 -5.50 -43.51 12.82
N GLU A 605 -6.18 -42.37 12.95
CA GLU A 605 -7.24 -42.28 13.93
C GLU A 605 -8.21 -43.43 13.61
N PRO A 606 -8.59 -44.24 14.61
CA PRO A 606 -9.58 -45.27 14.43
C PRO A 606 -10.91 -44.56 14.14
N GLY A 607 -11.20 -44.37 12.85
CA GLY A 607 -12.44 -43.77 12.40
C GLY A 607 -13.62 -44.58 12.97
N PRO A 608 -14.67 -43.90 13.47
CA PRO A 608 -15.85 -44.59 13.95
C PRO A 608 -16.49 -45.31 12.76
N SER A 609 -16.70 -46.62 12.86
CA SER A 609 -17.46 -47.47 11.91
C SER A 609 -16.77 -48.00 10.62
N GLN A 610 -15.53 -48.50 10.69
CA GLN A 610 -15.00 -49.40 9.64
C GLN A 610 -14.85 -50.87 10.09
N GLU A 611 -15.90 -51.44 10.69
CA GLU A 611 -16.06 -52.90 10.75
C GLU A 611 -16.54 -53.40 9.37
N GLY A 612 -15.62 -53.61 8.42
CA GLY A 612 -15.97 -54.32 7.17
C GLY A 612 -15.19 -53.97 5.92
N ARG A 613 -14.38 -52.89 5.91
CA ARG A 613 -13.48 -52.63 4.77
C ARG A 613 -12.19 -53.42 4.95
N SER A 614 -12.01 -54.41 4.07
CA SER A 614 -10.80 -55.22 3.93
C SER A 614 -9.52 -54.38 3.97
N LYS A 615 -8.46 -54.90 4.59
CA LYS A 615 -7.06 -54.40 4.66
C LYS A 615 -6.36 -54.16 3.29
N ALA A 616 -7.10 -53.77 2.26
CA ALA A 616 -6.55 -53.44 0.96
C ALA A 616 -5.81 -52.10 1.05
N GLY A 617 -4.47 -52.16 1.06
CA GLY A 617 -3.56 -51.06 0.77
C GLY A 617 -3.85 -49.74 1.47
N ARG A 618 -3.36 -49.57 2.71
CA ARG A 618 -3.33 -48.27 3.38
C ARG A 618 -2.51 -47.31 2.52
N GLU A 619 -3.18 -46.36 1.89
CA GLU A 619 -2.56 -45.40 0.99
C GLU A 619 -1.50 -44.61 1.78
N VAL A 620 -0.30 -44.51 1.23
CA VAL A 620 0.79 -43.76 1.87
C VAL A 620 0.38 -42.29 1.86
N PRO A 621 0.31 -41.61 3.04
CA PRO A 621 -0.07 -40.21 3.08
C PRO A 621 0.81 -39.39 2.15
N GLU A 622 0.18 -38.71 1.19
CA GLU A 622 0.87 -37.89 0.21
C GLU A 622 0.22 -36.52 0.03
N VAL A 623 0.99 -35.57 -0.49
CA VAL A 623 0.52 -34.23 -0.87
C VAL A 623 -0.18 -34.32 -2.22
N HIS A 624 -1.46 -33.99 -2.28
CA HIS A 624 -2.27 -34.08 -3.50
C HIS A 624 -2.20 -32.81 -4.34
N TRP A 625 -2.06 -31.65 -3.68
CA TRP A 625 -1.98 -30.35 -4.35
C TRP A 625 -0.86 -29.51 -3.78
N VAL A 626 -0.16 -28.81 -4.66
CA VAL A 626 0.83 -27.79 -4.31
C VAL A 626 0.42 -26.47 -4.93
N TYR A 627 0.25 -25.44 -4.10
CA TYR A 627 0.02 -24.07 -4.56
C TYR A 627 1.28 -23.24 -4.35
N LEU A 628 1.77 -22.64 -5.43
CA LEU A 628 2.88 -21.71 -5.42
C LEU A 628 2.34 -20.29 -5.62
N VAL A 629 2.41 -19.46 -4.58
CA VAL A 629 1.82 -18.12 -4.54
C VAL A 629 2.82 -17.06 -4.07
N GLY A 630 2.38 -15.81 -3.99
CA GLY A 630 3.22 -14.65 -3.71
C GLY A 630 3.95 -14.16 -4.96
N ASN A 631 4.05 -12.84 -5.16
CA ASN A 631 4.63 -12.30 -6.41
C ASN A 631 6.08 -12.74 -6.66
N ALA A 632 6.87 -13.02 -5.62
CA ALA A 632 8.25 -13.42 -5.84
C ALA A 632 8.35 -14.80 -6.47
N SER A 633 7.37 -15.69 -6.24
CA SER A 633 7.30 -17.01 -6.88
C SER A 633 7.19 -16.96 -8.41
N ARG A 634 6.85 -15.79 -8.97
CA ARG A 634 6.86 -15.56 -10.43
C ARG A 634 8.27 -15.55 -11.01
N TYR A 635 9.30 -15.37 -10.18
CA TYR A 635 10.68 -15.50 -10.63
C TYR A 635 10.94 -16.97 -11.03
N PRO A 636 11.22 -17.29 -12.31
CA PRO A 636 11.08 -18.65 -12.81
C PRO A 636 11.97 -19.68 -12.12
N ARG A 637 13.12 -19.25 -11.59
CA ARG A 637 14.08 -20.13 -10.89
C ARG A 637 13.46 -20.84 -9.70
N ILE A 638 12.52 -20.20 -8.97
CA ILE A 638 11.84 -20.82 -7.83
C ILE A 638 11.04 -22.04 -8.29
N ARG A 639 10.25 -21.90 -9.37
CA ARG A 639 9.48 -23.01 -9.94
C ARG A 639 10.39 -24.09 -10.54
N GLU A 640 11.47 -23.70 -11.21
CA GLU A 640 12.44 -24.64 -11.79
C GLU A 640 13.09 -25.50 -10.71
N MET A 641 13.55 -24.91 -9.60
CA MET A 641 14.17 -25.64 -8.49
C MET A 641 13.17 -26.52 -7.74
N LEU A 642 11.91 -26.08 -7.57
CA LEU A 642 10.86 -26.93 -7.01
C LEU A 642 10.67 -28.21 -7.84
N LEU A 643 10.83 -28.13 -9.16
CA LEU A 643 10.65 -29.24 -10.11
C LEU A 643 11.95 -30.01 -10.40
N GLU A 644 13.08 -29.63 -9.79
CA GLU A 644 14.39 -30.22 -10.07
C GLU A 644 14.50 -31.64 -9.48
N ASN A 645 14.99 -32.58 -10.28
CA ASN A 645 15.14 -33.96 -9.84
C ASN A 645 16.23 -34.09 -8.77
N GLY A 646 15.89 -34.68 -7.62
CA GLY A 646 16.83 -35.00 -6.53
C GLY A 646 17.04 -33.88 -5.50
N GLN A 647 16.93 -32.61 -5.91
CA GLN A 647 17.06 -31.45 -5.00
C GLN A 647 15.76 -30.67 -4.80
N GLY A 648 14.76 -30.87 -5.66
CA GLY A 648 13.48 -30.19 -5.60
C GLY A 648 12.54 -30.71 -4.50
N LEU A 649 11.29 -30.27 -4.59
CA LEU A 649 10.24 -30.64 -3.66
C LEU A 649 9.86 -32.12 -3.86
N ARG A 650 9.91 -32.91 -2.78
CA ARG A 650 9.72 -34.37 -2.76
C ARG A 650 8.24 -34.75 -2.75
N VAL A 651 7.48 -34.24 -3.71
CA VAL A 651 6.07 -34.57 -3.93
C VAL A 651 5.93 -35.42 -5.19
N ARG A 652 5.28 -36.57 -5.07
CA ARG A 652 5.05 -37.48 -6.18
C ARG A 652 4.19 -36.80 -7.25
N TYR A 653 4.57 -36.93 -8.53
CA TYR A 653 3.88 -36.28 -9.64
C TYR A 653 3.72 -34.76 -9.49
N LEU A 654 4.70 -34.07 -8.89
CA LEU A 654 4.63 -32.64 -8.60
C LEU A 654 4.23 -31.79 -9.82
N LYS A 655 4.69 -32.13 -11.04
CA LYS A 655 4.32 -31.39 -12.26
C LYS A 655 2.80 -31.35 -12.49
N ASP A 656 2.11 -32.44 -12.18
CA ASP A 656 0.66 -32.59 -12.35
C ASP A 656 -0.11 -32.02 -11.14
N ARG A 657 0.52 -32.04 -9.95
CA ARG A 657 -0.06 -31.56 -8.68
C ARG A 657 0.18 -30.07 -8.40
N LEU A 658 1.08 -29.43 -9.14
CA LEU A 658 1.36 -28.01 -9.01
C LEU A 658 0.24 -27.20 -9.67
N ALA A 659 -0.63 -26.63 -8.83
CA ALA A 659 -1.81 -25.91 -9.24
C ALA A 659 -1.48 -24.69 -10.12
N ARG A 660 -2.40 -24.36 -11.03
CA ARG A 660 -2.36 -23.12 -11.79
C ARG A 660 -3.01 -22.02 -10.96
N VAL A 661 -2.26 -20.93 -10.73
CA VAL A 661 -2.73 -19.76 -9.98
C VAL A 661 -2.95 -18.61 -10.96
N SER A 662 -4.12 -17.98 -10.91
CA SER A 662 -4.42 -16.82 -11.74
C SER A 662 -3.53 -15.63 -11.31
N PRO A 663 -3.17 -14.72 -12.23
CA PRO A 663 -2.33 -13.57 -11.90
C PRO A 663 -2.81 -12.74 -10.70
N GLU A 664 -4.13 -12.52 -10.60
CA GLU A 664 -4.77 -11.77 -9.50
C GLU A 664 -4.64 -12.46 -8.13
N ASP A 665 -4.60 -13.78 -8.10
CA ASP A 665 -4.58 -14.53 -6.84
C ASP A 665 -3.17 -14.69 -6.25
N PHE A 666 -2.11 -14.39 -7.00
CA PHE A 666 -0.74 -14.35 -6.46
C PHE A 666 -0.58 -13.38 -5.29
N LYS A 667 -1.43 -12.34 -5.22
CA LYS A 667 -1.40 -11.34 -4.15
C LYS A 667 -2.67 -11.30 -3.32
N ASN A 668 -3.82 -11.58 -3.93
CA ASN A 668 -5.09 -11.36 -3.25
C ASN A 668 -5.54 -12.61 -2.44
N SER A 669 -4.99 -13.79 -2.73
CA SER A 669 -5.40 -15.05 -2.07
C SER A 669 -5.27 -15.02 -0.55
N VAL A 670 -4.24 -14.34 -0.01
CA VAL A 670 -4.00 -14.20 1.43
C VAL A 670 -5.14 -13.43 2.10
N ALA A 671 -5.47 -12.22 1.63
CA ALA A 671 -6.56 -11.42 2.19
C ALA A 671 -7.94 -12.08 1.97
N LYS A 672 -8.20 -12.64 0.78
CA LYS A 672 -9.44 -13.39 0.49
C LYS A 672 -9.58 -14.60 1.42
N GLY A 673 -8.48 -15.30 1.68
CA GLY A 673 -8.43 -16.47 2.55
C GLY A 673 -8.66 -16.16 4.02
N ALA A 674 -8.17 -15.02 4.50
CA ALA A 674 -8.47 -14.52 5.83
C ALA A 674 -9.98 -14.23 6.02
N ILE A 675 -10.66 -13.74 5.00
CA ILE A 675 -12.13 -13.62 5.00
C ILE A 675 -12.79 -15.00 5.10
N VAL A 676 -12.34 -15.98 4.32
CA VAL A 676 -12.85 -17.36 4.38
C VAL A 676 -12.69 -17.93 5.79
N ALA A 677 -11.52 -17.76 6.42
CA ALA A 677 -11.26 -18.21 7.79
C ALA A 677 -12.29 -17.64 8.78
N MET A 678 -12.62 -16.36 8.64
CA MET A 678 -13.60 -15.70 9.50
C MET A 678 -15.04 -16.16 9.21
N LYS A 679 -15.41 -16.33 7.94
CA LYS A 679 -16.70 -16.91 7.55
C LYS A 679 -16.90 -18.28 8.21
N LEU A 680 -15.92 -19.17 8.05
CA LEU A 680 -15.94 -20.51 8.64
C LEU A 680 -16.04 -20.47 10.17
N ARG A 681 -15.29 -19.57 10.83
CA ARG A 681 -15.35 -19.41 12.29
C ARG A 681 -16.71 -18.93 12.79
N THR A 682 -17.41 -18.08 12.04
CA THR A 682 -18.73 -17.58 12.46
C THR A 682 -19.89 -18.53 12.17
N MET A 683 -19.68 -19.53 11.30
CA MET A 683 -20.69 -20.55 10.98
C MET A 683 -20.60 -21.78 11.91
N ALA A 684 -19.42 -22.03 12.48
CA ALA A 684 -19.19 -23.05 13.52
C ALA A 684 -19.64 -22.55 14.90
#